data_AF-A0AB40CYR9-F1
#
_entry.id   AF-A0AB40CYR9-F1
#
_cell.length_a   1.000
_cell.length_b   1.000
_cell.length_c   1.000
_cell.angle_alpha   90.00
_cell.angle_beta   90.00
_cell.angle_gamma   90.00
#
_symmetry.space_group_name_H-M   'P 1'
#
loop_
_entity.id
_entity.type
_entity.pdbx_description
1 polymer ?
#
loop_
_entity_poly.entity_id
_entity_poly.type
_entity_poly.pdbx_seq_one_letter_code
_entity_poly.pdbx_strand_id
1 'polypeptide(L)'
;MVGKTIRVSGFPIYITANEVKAFLKRYVDEGAVDAIKVRFPKVRNSSSKAFAVVQFSSSKHAGEINSRAQQKRLMYGTYILNTINAEHDIVQKPRISLLTLEDAMLHLGCPISSDKFSVLRSFKSVRVDFGFNLRKIYFFIPWLSKSYKLELSYEAIWEIKLLRSPDKREKCLLIQVQAAPRIYELSDQNSSNLYEDARFNFFKDLPDDQWIRTTDFTQLRSIGQSSAFCLQLPYGCSLPNIREYFVYYKEVDGPFRLLRGSSFSRSLDLVPIVEPSPEFNVPYRILFKINHMVQNGTLMGPTLDHKFYRLVSPHFAPINHIERALEEMSYLKSSCLNPANWLHEKYQKFLRSKRVTQSSMISLDSGLVYVHRVQVTPCKVYFYGPEINVSNRVLRHFSEDIDNFIRISFVDEDYEKMRSTDLSPHSSIDKRTAIYERILSTMRNGMCIGDKKFEFLAFSSSQLRENSTWMFASRPGLTPADIRKWMGDFRKIRNVAKYAARLGQSFSSSTETLTVYRDEVEVIPDVENTAGYVFSDGIGKISPEFARAVAKKCHITTATPSAFQIRYGGYKGVVAVDPTSSMKLSLRKSMSKYESENNKLDVLAYSKYQPCYLNRQLITLLSTLGVRDAIFERKQGEAVKQLDNMLVDPASAQEAIEVMSPGETTNILKEMLLCGYKPDAEPFLSMLLQTFRATKLVELRTRSRIFIPKGRSLMGCLDETRTLDYGEVFVQVSRTENKNVYDDGLSKFSGNELKGGTAVVKGKVIVSKNPCLHPGDIHVLQAVDVPCLHHMVDCVVFPQKGKR
;
A
#
# COMPACT_ATOMS: atom_id res chain seq x y z
N MET A 1 -20.53 14.19 -37.30
CA MET A 1 -19.09 13.81 -37.39
C MET A 1 -19.01 12.31 -37.49
N VAL A 2 -18.23 11.77 -38.42
CA VAL A 2 -17.98 10.32 -38.52
C VAL A 2 -17.07 9.92 -37.34
N GLY A 3 -17.55 8.99 -36.50
CA GLY A 3 -16.74 8.42 -35.42
C GLY A 3 -15.58 7.58 -35.97
N LYS A 4 -14.61 7.25 -35.12
CA LYS A 4 -13.45 6.42 -35.54
C LYS A 4 -13.80 4.95 -35.77
N THR A 5 -14.98 4.52 -35.30
CA THR A 5 -15.43 3.13 -35.36
C THR A 5 -16.66 2.99 -36.25
N ILE A 6 -16.62 2.01 -37.16
CA ILE A 6 -17.71 1.69 -38.07
C ILE A 6 -18.02 0.19 -38.03
N ARG A 7 -19.26 -0.17 -38.32
CA ARG A 7 -19.71 -1.53 -38.56
C ARG A 7 -19.79 -1.77 -40.07
N VAL A 8 -18.95 -2.66 -40.56
CA VAL A 8 -18.93 -3.12 -41.96
C VAL A 8 -19.71 -4.44 -42.05
N SER A 9 -20.82 -4.45 -42.77
CA SER A 9 -21.72 -5.61 -42.89
C SER A 9 -21.75 -6.15 -44.32
N GLY A 10 -21.83 -7.46 -44.47
CA GLY A 10 -21.97 -8.11 -45.78
C GLY A 10 -20.94 -9.19 -46.08
N PHE A 11 -20.02 -9.48 -45.15
CA PHE A 11 -18.99 -10.50 -45.31
C PHE A 11 -19.58 -11.92 -45.32
N PRO A 12 -18.87 -12.91 -45.91
CA PRO A 12 -19.22 -14.32 -45.76
C PRO A 12 -19.15 -14.78 -44.29
N ILE A 13 -19.92 -15.80 -43.94
CA ILE A 13 -20.06 -16.26 -42.54
C ILE A 13 -18.81 -16.96 -41.97
N TYR A 14 -17.83 -17.28 -42.83
CA TYR A 14 -16.55 -17.88 -42.42
C TYR A 14 -15.42 -16.85 -42.28
N ILE A 15 -15.71 -15.55 -42.47
CA ILE A 15 -14.69 -14.50 -42.43
C ILE A 15 -14.02 -14.42 -41.05
N THR A 16 -12.71 -14.23 -41.05
CA THR A 16 -11.89 -14.00 -39.86
C THR A 16 -11.50 -12.52 -39.74
N ALA A 17 -11.13 -12.09 -38.52
CA ALA A 17 -10.65 -10.73 -38.28
C ALA A 17 -9.38 -10.41 -39.09
N ASN A 18 -8.51 -11.40 -39.30
CA ASN A 18 -7.29 -11.25 -40.11
C ASN A 18 -7.62 -11.03 -41.60
N GLU A 19 -8.60 -11.73 -42.15
CA GLU A 19 -9.05 -11.52 -43.54
C GLU A 19 -9.69 -10.14 -43.71
N VAL A 20 -10.52 -9.70 -42.75
CA VAL A 20 -11.07 -8.34 -42.74
C VAL A 20 -9.95 -7.30 -42.69
N LYS A 21 -8.93 -7.49 -41.83
CA LYS A 21 -7.77 -6.60 -41.74
C LYS A 21 -7.02 -6.53 -43.06
N ALA A 22 -6.70 -7.68 -43.66
CA ALA A 22 -5.99 -7.78 -44.93
C ALA A 22 -6.77 -7.13 -46.08
N PHE A 23 -8.10 -7.26 -46.08
CA PHE A 23 -8.97 -6.57 -47.02
C PHE A 23 -8.91 -5.05 -46.88
N LEU A 24 -9.04 -4.54 -45.65
CA LEU A 24 -9.07 -3.10 -45.38
C LEU A 24 -7.73 -2.42 -45.69
N LYS A 25 -6.60 -3.12 -45.55
CA LYS A 25 -5.26 -2.62 -45.94
C LYS A 25 -5.18 -2.16 -47.41
N ARG A 26 -6.09 -2.58 -48.28
CA ARG A 26 -6.12 -2.12 -49.68
C ARG A 26 -6.62 -0.69 -49.85
N TYR A 27 -7.25 -0.12 -48.82
CA TYR A 27 -7.94 1.18 -48.90
C TYR A 27 -7.44 2.20 -47.87
N VAL A 28 -6.74 1.75 -46.84
CA VAL A 28 -6.18 2.59 -45.77
C VAL A 28 -4.74 2.20 -45.49
N ASP A 29 -3.96 3.14 -44.94
CA ASP A 29 -2.54 2.95 -44.64
C ASP A 29 -2.25 1.75 -43.73
N GLU A 30 -1.04 1.21 -43.85
CA GLU A 30 -0.57 0.14 -42.98
C GLU A 30 -0.52 0.62 -41.51
N GLY A 31 -1.30 -0.03 -40.65
CA GLY A 31 -1.44 0.36 -39.24
C GLY A 31 -2.63 1.29 -38.92
N ALA A 32 -3.48 1.59 -39.90
CA ALA A 32 -4.66 2.44 -39.72
C ALA A 32 -5.81 1.79 -38.91
N VAL A 33 -5.83 0.46 -38.76
CA VAL A 33 -6.85 -0.29 -38.02
C VAL A 33 -6.35 -0.62 -36.60
N ASP A 34 -7.08 -0.14 -35.60
CA ASP A 34 -6.76 -0.34 -34.18
C ASP A 34 -7.43 -1.59 -33.59
N ALA A 35 -8.66 -1.91 -34.01
CA ALA A 35 -9.35 -3.11 -33.55
C ALA A 35 -10.43 -3.59 -34.54
N ILE A 36 -10.70 -4.90 -34.56
CA ILE A 36 -11.76 -5.55 -35.33
C ILE A 36 -12.46 -6.58 -34.45
N LYS A 37 -13.80 -6.55 -34.44
CA LYS A 37 -14.65 -7.59 -33.85
C LYS A 37 -15.60 -8.13 -34.92
N VAL A 38 -15.34 -9.33 -35.41
CA VAL A 38 -16.23 -10.06 -36.34
C VAL A 38 -17.33 -10.73 -35.53
N ARG A 39 -18.58 -10.54 -35.93
CA ARG A 39 -19.76 -11.10 -35.26
C ARG A 39 -20.76 -11.63 -36.27
N PHE A 40 -21.56 -12.58 -35.81
CA PHE A 40 -22.55 -13.30 -36.61
C PHE A 40 -23.97 -12.93 -36.16
N PRO A 41 -24.97 -12.98 -37.07
CA PRO A 41 -26.37 -12.87 -36.70
C PRO A 41 -26.76 -13.96 -35.69
N LYS A 42 -27.70 -13.64 -34.78
CA LYS A 42 -28.20 -14.58 -33.75
C LYS A 42 -28.86 -15.84 -34.35
N VAL A 43 -29.43 -15.73 -35.54
CA VAL A 43 -30.06 -16.84 -36.29
C VAL A 43 -29.31 -17.03 -37.60
N ARG A 44 -28.85 -18.25 -37.90
CA ARG A 44 -28.12 -18.57 -39.12
C ARG A 44 -29.06 -19.19 -40.15
N ASN A 45 -29.11 -18.61 -41.34
CA ASN A 45 -29.77 -19.15 -42.54
C ASN A 45 -28.81 -19.08 -43.74
N SER A 46 -29.18 -19.67 -44.87
CA SER A 46 -28.37 -19.72 -46.09
C SER A 46 -28.00 -18.32 -46.65
N SER A 47 -28.74 -17.28 -46.28
CA SER A 47 -28.49 -15.88 -46.65
C SER A 47 -27.71 -15.06 -45.61
N SER A 48 -27.31 -15.65 -44.49
CA SER A 48 -26.74 -14.93 -43.36
C SER A 48 -25.35 -14.38 -43.68
N LYS A 49 -25.17 -13.08 -43.48
CA LYS A 49 -23.90 -12.38 -43.67
C LYS A 49 -23.29 -11.99 -42.33
N ALA A 50 -21.97 -12.09 -42.23
CA ALA A 50 -21.22 -11.61 -41.08
C ALA A 50 -21.08 -10.08 -41.13
N PHE A 51 -20.79 -9.49 -39.98
CA PHE A 51 -20.39 -8.10 -39.88
C PHE A 51 -19.13 -7.96 -39.01
N ALA A 52 -18.33 -6.96 -39.32
CA ALA A 52 -17.15 -6.59 -38.56
C ALA A 52 -17.35 -5.19 -37.99
N VAL A 53 -17.22 -5.04 -36.68
CA VAL A 53 -17.04 -3.71 -36.07
C VAL A 53 -15.54 -3.42 -36.16
N VAL A 54 -15.17 -2.30 -36.78
CA VAL A 54 -13.79 -1.91 -37.09
C VAL A 54 -13.54 -0.53 -36.52
N GLN A 55 -12.54 -0.41 -35.66
CA GLN A 55 -12.04 0.84 -35.13
C GLN A 55 -10.76 1.24 -35.85
N PHE A 56 -10.72 2.47 -36.35
CA PHE A 56 -9.56 3.06 -37.01
C PHE A 56 -8.84 4.07 -36.10
N SER A 57 -7.57 4.31 -36.39
CA SER A 57 -6.72 5.31 -35.71
C SER A 57 -7.25 6.74 -35.83
N SER A 58 -7.93 7.06 -36.93
CA SER A 58 -8.49 8.39 -37.21
C SER A 58 -9.88 8.31 -37.84
N SER A 59 -10.69 9.35 -37.64
CA SER A 59 -12.01 9.49 -38.26
C SER A 59 -11.93 9.67 -39.78
N LYS A 60 -10.78 10.11 -40.31
CA LYS A 60 -10.53 10.22 -41.74
C LYS A 60 -10.53 8.85 -42.41
N HIS A 61 -9.88 7.85 -41.81
CA HIS A 61 -9.86 6.47 -42.33
C HIS A 61 -11.25 5.84 -42.33
N ALA A 62 -12.02 6.03 -41.25
CA ALA A 62 -13.41 5.59 -41.17
C ALA A 62 -14.28 6.27 -42.24
N GLY A 63 -14.08 7.57 -42.46
CA GLY A 63 -14.77 8.35 -43.49
C GLY A 63 -14.50 7.85 -44.92
N GLU A 64 -13.25 7.49 -45.23
CA GLU A 64 -12.84 6.95 -46.53
C GLU A 64 -13.57 5.64 -46.85
N ILE A 65 -13.62 4.71 -45.89
CA ILE A 65 -14.31 3.43 -46.04
C ILE A 65 -15.83 3.64 -46.19
N ASN A 66 -16.41 4.56 -45.42
CA ASN A 66 -17.82 4.92 -45.53
C ASN A 66 -18.17 5.50 -46.91
N SER A 67 -17.34 6.42 -47.43
CA SER A 67 -17.56 7.03 -48.76
C SER A 67 -17.55 5.98 -49.87
N ARG A 68 -16.60 5.04 -49.83
CA ARG A 68 -16.51 3.94 -50.80
C ARG A 68 -17.68 2.97 -50.72
N ALA A 69 -18.18 2.68 -49.52
CA ALA A 69 -19.37 1.86 -49.34
C ALA A 69 -20.62 2.54 -49.92
N GLN A 70 -20.81 3.84 -49.70
CA GLN A 70 -21.92 4.61 -50.28
C GLN A 70 -21.89 4.63 -51.82
N GLN A 71 -20.70 4.64 -52.41
CA GLN A 71 -20.51 4.54 -53.87
C GLN A 71 -20.64 3.10 -54.41
N LYS A 72 -21.00 2.11 -53.57
CA LYS A 72 -21.02 0.66 -53.90
C LYS A 72 -19.68 0.12 -54.41
N ARG A 73 -18.56 0.76 -54.05
CA ARG A 73 -17.20 0.40 -54.46
C ARG A 73 -16.44 -0.44 -53.43
N LEU A 74 -17.07 -0.74 -52.29
CA LEU A 74 -16.49 -1.58 -51.24
C LEU A 74 -16.96 -3.03 -51.42
N MET A 75 -16.20 -3.85 -52.14
CA MET A 75 -16.54 -5.26 -52.41
C MET A 75 -15.48 -6.23 -51.90
N TYR A 76 -15.92 -7.31 -51.24
CA TYR A 76 -15.08 -8.44 -50.84
C TYR A 76 -15.47 -9.66 -51.69
N GLY A 77 -14.68 -10.00 -52.71
CA GLY A 77 -15.08 -10.99 -53.70
C GLY A 77 -16.35 -10.55 -54.44
N THR A 78 -17.40 -11.38 -54.40
CA THR A 78 -18.74 -11.06 -54.95
C THR A 78 -19.67 -10.37 -53.94
N TYR A 79 -19.21 -10.13 -52.71
CA TYR A 79 -20.03 -9.55 -51.64
C TYR A 79 -19.91 -8.02 -51.61
N ILE A 80 -21.02 -7.32 -51.86
CA ILE A 80 -21.13 -5.87 -51.66
C ILE A 80 -21.25 -5.57 -50.16
N LEU A 81 -20.38 -4.71 -49.65
CA LEU A 81 -20.32 -4.35 -48.23
C LEU A 81 -20.98 -2.99 -47.96
N ASN A 82 -21.71 -2.91 -46.86
CA ASN A 82 -22.34 -1.70 -46.35
C ASN A 82 -21.72 -1.28 -45.02
N THR A 83 -21.75 0.01 -44.70
CA THR A 83 -21.17 0.53 -43.47
C THR A 83 -22.14 1.41 -42.70
N ILE A 84 -22.06 1.35 -41.37
CA ILE A 84 -22.82 2.21 -40.43
C ILE A 84 -21.84 2.64 -39.33
N ASN A 85 -21.96 3.87 -38.81
CA ASN A 85 -21.14 4.29 -37.67
C ASN A 85 -21.50 3.48 -36.42
N ALA A 86 -20.49 3.09 -35.64
CA ALA A 86 -20.73 2.46 -34.34
C ALA A 86 -20.98 3.54 -33.28
N GLU A 87 -21.84 3.24 -32.30
CA GLU A 87 -22.11 4.14 -31.17
C GLU A 87 -20.94 4.24 -30.19
N HIS A 88 -20.16 3.16 -30.07
CA HIS A 88 -19.08 3.04 -29.10
C HIS A 88 -17.82 2.54 -29.78
N ASP A 89 -16.67 3.10 -29.40
CA ASP A 89 -15.36 2.57 -29.79
C ASP A 89 -15.11 1.21 -29.14
N ILE A 90 -14.42 0.32 -29.85
CA ILE A 90 -14.05 -1.01 -29.34
C ILE A 90 -13.04 -0.88 -28.19
N VAL A 91 -12.09 0.04 -28.33
CA VAL A 91 -11.03 0.41 -27.40
C VAL A 91 -11.19 1.90 -27.10
N GLN A 92 -11.67 2.23 -25.90
CA GLN A 92 -12.01 3.61 -25.53
C GLN A 92 -10.80 4.55 -25.42
N LYS A 93 -9.61 4.01 -25.14
CA LYS A 93 -8.35 4.77 -25.04
C LYS A 93 -7.20 3.94 -25.63
N PRO A 94 -7.02 3.93 -26.96
CA PRO A 94 -5.93 3.19 -27.58
C PRO A 94 -4.58 3.72 -27.08
N ARG A 95 -3.60 2.83 -26.94
CA ARG A 95 -2.25 3.23 -26.55
C ARG A 95 -1.61 3.96 -27.71
N ILE A 96 -1.02 5.12 -27.42
CA ILE A 96 -0.25 5.89 -28.40
C ILE A 96 1.21 5.75 -28.01
N SER A 97 1.91 4.85 -28.69
CA SER A 97 3.36 4.71 -28.59
C SER A 97 4.01 5.77 -29.48
N LEU A 98 4.97 6.50 -28.92
CA LEU A 98 5.72 7.54 -29.64
C LEU A 98 6.84 6.94 -30.49
N LEU A 99 7.41 5.83 -30.01
CA LEU A 99 8.37 4.99 -30.72
C LEU A 99 8.04 3.53 -30.41
N THR A 100 7.97 2.71 -31.46
CA THR A 100 7.96 1.25 -31.36
C THR A 100 9.21 0.73 -32.03
N LEU A 101 9.99 -0.06 -31.29
CA LEU A 101 11.13 -0.81 -31.80
C LEU A 101 10.69 -2.25 -32.00
N GLU A 102 10.76 -2.71 -33.24
CA GLU A 102 10.58 -4.13 -33.57
C GLU A 102 11.95 -4.82 -33.62
N ASP A 103 11.96 -6.12 -33.35
CA ASP A 103 13.13 -6.99 -33.46
C ASP A 103 14.38 -6.55 -32.66
N ALA A 104 14.19 -5.92 -31.51
CA ALA A 104 15.30 -5.56 -30.62
C ALA A 104 15.83 -6.79 -29.83
N MET A 105 17.07 -6.71 -29.36
CA MET A 105 17.65 -7.69 -28.43
C MET A 105 17.71 -7.12 -27.02
N LEU A 106 17.07 -7.80 -26.06
CA LEU A 106 17.03 -7.39 -24.66
C LEU A 106 17.96 -8.27 -23.82
N HIS A 107 18.92 -7.65 -23.13
CA HIS A 107 19.78 -8.30 -22.15
C HIS A 107 19.41 -7.86 -20.74
N LEU A 108 19.12 -8.83 -19.89
CA LEU A 108 18.87 -8.67 -18.47
C LEU A 108 20.16 -8.93 -17.69
N GLY A 109 20.52 -8.06 -16.76
CA GLY A 109 21.72 -8.23 -15.95
C GLY A 109 22.11 -7.01 -15.13
N CYS A 110 23.42 -6.88 -14.89
CA CYS A 110 24.00 -5.83 -14.07
C CYS A 110 25.25 -5.23 -14.73
N PRO A 111 25.44 -3.90 -14.69
CA PRO A 111 26.74 -3.31 -15.01
C PRO A 111 27.76 -3.73 -13.94
N ILE A 112 28.99 -4.05 -14.37
CA ILE A 112 30.09 -4.45 -13.47
C ILE A 112 31.30 -3.52 -13.57
N SER A 113 31.41 -2.75 -14.66
CA SER A 113 32.33 -1.63 -14.84
C SER A 113 31.69 -0.62 -15.79
N SER A 114 32.37 0.49 -16.09
CA SER A 114 31.90 1.49 -17.05
C SER A 114 31.69 0.93 -18.46
N ASP A 115 32.41 -0.14 -18.81
CA ASP A 115 32.49 -0.74 -20.15
C ASP A 115 32.01 -2.20 -20.21
N LYS A 116 31.59 -2.81 -19.09
CA LYS A 116 31.20 -4.22 -19.04
C LYS A 116 29.85 -4.42 -18.37
N PHE A 117 29.07 -5.33 -18.94
CA PHE A 117 27.76 -5.72 -18.45
C PHE A 117 27.65 -7.23 -18.33
N SER A 118 27.29 -7.70 -17.14
CA SER A 118 27.09 -9.11 -16.83
C SER A 118 25.67 -9.53 -17.19
N VAL A 119 25.52 -10.35 -18.23
CA VAL A 119 24.23 -10.80 -18.80
C VAL A 119 23.77 -12.09 -18.12
N LEU A 120 22.62 -12.04 -17.44
CA LEU A 120 21.94 -13.20 -16.87
C LEU A 120 21.03 -13.90 -17.90
N ARG A 121 20.42 -13.11 -18.78
CA ARG A 121 19.52 -13.62 -19.84
C ARG A 121 19.45 -12.67 -21.02
N SER A 122 19.31 -13.22 -22.21
CA SER A 122 19.07 -12.48 -23.44
C SER A 122 17.78 -12.95 -24.10
N PHE A 123 17.01 -12.02 -24.67
CA PHE A 123 15.84 -12.28 -25.48
C PHE A 123 16.00 -11.66 -26.86
N LYS A 124 15.61 -12.41 -27.90
CA LYS A 124 15.59 -11.95 -29.29
C LYS A 124 14.16 -11.62 -29.70
N SER A 125 14.00 -10.84 -30.77
CA SER A 125 12.70 -10.46 -31.33
C SER A 125 11.79 -9.80 -30.29
N VAL A 126 12.36 -8.90 -29.49
CA VAL A 126 11.62 -8.14 -28.47
C VAL A 126 11.04 -6.89 -29.13
N ARG A 127 9.72 -6.72 -29.04
CA ARG A 127 9.07 -5.45 -29.36
C ARG A 127 9.12 -4.54 -28.15
N VAL A 128 9.56 -3.29 -28.33
CA VAL A 128 9.63 -2.29 -27.27
C VAL A 128 8.83 -1.06 -27.65
N ASP A 129 7.83 -0.74 -26.82
CA ASP A 129 7.01 0.45 -27.01
C ASP A 129 7.34 1.51 -25.95
N PHE A 130 7.74 2.69 -26.43
CA PHE A 130 7.97 3.86 -25.59
C PHE A 130 6.69 4.70 -25.50
N GLY A 131 5.99 4.57 -24.37
CA GLY A 131 4.76 5.32 -24.08
C GLY A 131 5.03 6.56 -23.24
N PHE A 132 5.67 7.59 -23.80
CA PHE A 132 6.05 8.81 -23.04
C PHE A 132 4.85 9.52 -22.38
N ASN A 133 3.68 9.55 -23.04
CA ASN A 133 2.45 10.11 -22.46
C ASN A 133 1.92 9.30 -21.26
N LEU A 134 2.17 7.99 -21.25
CA LEU A 134 1.81 7.09 -20.15
C LEU A 134 2.94 6.91 -19.14
N ARG A 135 4.11 7.54 -19.37
CA ARG A 135 5.35 7.41 -18.60
C ARG A 135 5.75 5.96 -18.33
N LYS A 136 5.61 5.10 -19.35
CA LYS A 136 5.92 3.66 -19.28
C LYS A 136 6.67 3.18 -20.51
N ILE A 137 7.54 2.19 -20.32
CA ILE A 137 8.16 1.39 -21.38
C ILE A 137 7.57 -0.01 -21.31
N TYR A 138 7.07 -0.51 -22.44
CA TYR A 138 6.56 -1.87 -22.55
C TYR A 138 7.53 -2.73 -23.35
N PHE A 139 7.84 -3.92 -22.84
CA PHE A 139 8.61 -4.93 -23.56
C PHE A 139 7.71 -6.14 -23.80
N PHE A 140 7.52 -6.52 -25.06
CA PHE A 140 6.79 -7.72 -25.43
C PHE A 140 7.79 -8.80 -25.83
N ILE A 141 7.77 -9.91 -25.10
CA ILE A 141 8.79 -10.94 -25.17
C ILE A 141 8.13 -12.29 -25.50
N PRO A 142 8.38 -12.87 -26.68
CA PRO A 142 8.02 -14.25 -26.97
C PRO A 142 8.99 -15.20 -26.26
N TRP A 143 8.46 -16.17 -25.49
CA TRP A 143 9.26 -17.11 -24.72
C TRP A 143 8.56 -18.45 -24.51
N LEU A 144 9.20 -19.56 -24.88
CA LEU A 144 8.72 -20.95 -24.69
C LEU A 144 7.24 -21.14 -25.06
N SER A 145 6.87 -20.73 -26.28
CA SER A 145 5.49 -20.79 -26.83
C SER A 145 4.46 -19.88 -26.16
N LYS A 146 4.88 -19.02 -25.23
CA LYS A 146 4.04 -18.01 -24.57
C LYS A 146 4.51 -16.61 -24.91
N SER A 147 3.65 -15.62 -24.65
CA SER A 147 3.98 -14.21 -24.79
C SER A 147 3.93 -13.52 -23.43
N TYR A 148 4.97 -12.75 -23.13
CA TYR A 148 5.08 -11.97 -21.90
C TYR A 148 5.14 -10.48 -22.21
N LYS A 149 4.61 -9.67 -21.28
CA LYS A 149 4.68 -8.21 -21.30
C LYS A 149 5.36 -7.73 -20.02
N LEU A 150 6.46 -6.99 -20.16
CA LEU A 150 7.06 -6.24 -19.06
C LEU A 150 6.58 -4.80 -19.13
N GLU A 151 6.07 -4.27 -18.03
CA GLU A 151 5.72 -2.87 -17.88
C GLU A 151 6.69 -2.19 -16.91
N LEU A 152 7.53 -1.29 -17.43
CA LEU A 152 8.50 -0.51 -16.66
C LEU A 152 8.04 0.94 -16.56
N SER A 153 7.75 1.42 -15.34
CA SER A 153 7.41 2.82 -15.09
C SER A 153 8.65 3.70 -15.20
N TYR A 154 8.49 4.95 -15.63
CA TYR A 154 9.62 5.90 -15.70
C TYR A 154 10.16 6.24 -14.32
N GLU A 155 9.29 6.24 -13.30
CA GLU A 155 9.64 6.43 -11.90
C GLU A 155 10.55 5.30 -11.37
N ALA A 156 10.59 4.15 -12.04
CA ALA A 156 11.48 3.05 -11.70
C ALA A 156 12.87 3.16 -12.37
N ILE A 157 13.06 4.11 -13.29
CA ILE A 157 14.30 4.28 -14.06
C ILE A 157 15.19 5.31 -13.38
N TRP A 158 16.41 4.91 -13.05
CA TRP A 158 17.43 5.78 -12.45
C TRP A 158 18.15 6.63 -13.50
N GLU A 159 18.64 5.98 -14.56
CA GLU A 159 19.47 6.58 -15.59
C GLU A 159 19.32 5.80 -16.90
N ILE A 160 19.37 6.49 -18.03
CA ILE A 160 19.47 5.87 -19.36
C ILE A 160 20.77 6.31 -20.02
N LYS A 161 21.56 5.35 -20.50
CA LYS A 161 22.77 5.61 -21.30
C LYS A 161 22.59 5.07 -22.71
N LEU A 162 22.80 5.93 -23.70
CA LEU A 162 23.01 5.49 -25.07
C LEU A 162 24.49 5.20 -25.27
N LEU A 163 24.80 3.92 -25.46
CA LEU A 163 26.14 3.41 -25.71
C LEU A 163 26.32 3.23 -27.21
N ARG A 164 27.37 3.83 -27.76
CA ARG A 164 27.72 3.71 -29.19
C ARG A 164 29.06 3.03 -29.32
N SER A 165 29.10 1.98 -30.15
CA SER A 165 30.35 1.31 -30.48
C SER A 165 31.32 2.27 -31.21
N PRO A 166 32.64 2.06 -31.12
CA PRO A 166 33.62 2.92 -31.79
C PRO A 166 33.43 3.05 -33.31
N ASP A 167 32.91 2.00 -33.96
CA ASP A 167 32.57 1.99 -35.38
C ASP A 167 31.16 2.55 -35.69
N LYS A 168 30.43 3.01 -34.65
CA LYS A 168 29.07 3.58 -34.68
C LYS A 168 28.00 2.66 -35.27
N ARG A 169 28.30 1.38 -35.50
CA ARG A 169 27.36 0.41 -36.09
C ARG A 169 26.40 -0.17 -35.06
N GLU A 170 26.85 -0.35 -33.83
CA GLU A 170 26.05 -0.90 -32.74
C GLU A 170 25.67 0.19 -31.74
N LYS A 171 24.38 0.26 -31.40
CA LYS A 171 23.84 1.17 -30.40
C LYS A 171 23.08 0.36 -29.36
N CYS A 172 23.37 0.62 -28.09
CA CYS A 172 22.67 -0.02 -26.97
C CYS A 172 22.09 1.05 -26.04
N LEU A 173 20.84 0.88 -25.61
CA LEU A 173 20.27 1.62 -24.50
C LEU A 173 20.45 0.81 -23.22
N LEU A 174 21.31 1.31 -22.32
CA LEU A 174 21.44 0.78 -20.97
C LEU A 174 20.48 1.54 -20.05
N ILE A 175 19.40 0.88 -19.64
CA ILE A 175 18.35 1.41 -18.78
C ILE A 175 18.60 0.89 -17.37
N GLN A 176 19.14 1.74 -16.49
CA GLN A 176 19.36 1.39 -15.11
C GLN A 176 18.08 1.57 -14.30
N VAL A 177 17.73 0.57 -13.49
CA VAL A 177 16.43 0.51 -12.79
C VAL A 177 16.60 0.40 -11.28
N GLN A 178 15.70 1.05 -10.53
CA GLN A 178 15.59 0.92 -9.08
C GLN A 178 14.58 -0.17 -8.68
N ALA A 179 13.49 -0.27 -9.45
CA ALA A 179 12.44 -1.26 -9.25
C ALA A 179 12.32 -2.20 -10.47
N ALA A 180 11.82 -3.41 -10.22
CA ALA A 180 11.57 -4.37 -11.30
C ALA A 180 10.28 -4.01 -12.07
N PRO A 181 10.15 -4.42 -13.35
CA PRO A 181 8.93 -4.19 -14.11
C PRO A 181 7.80 -5.12 -13.65
N ARG A 182 6.55 -4.70 -13.83
CA ARG A 182 5.41 -5.61 -13.72
C ARG A 182 5.42 -6.60 -14.87
N ILE A 183 5.09 -7.85 -14.60
CA ILE A 183 5.17 -8.96 -15.57
C ILE A 183 3.78 -9.52 -15.85
N TYR A 184 3.42 -9.59 -17.12
CA TYR A 184 2.17 -10.19 -17.52
C TYR A 184 2.44 -11.34 -18.48
N GLU A 185 1.62 -12.37 -18.35
CA GLU A 185 1.56 -13.51 -19.26
C GLU A 185 0.26 -13.39 -20.06
N LEU A 186 0.35 -13.61 -21.36
CA LEU A 186 -0.83 -13.65 -22.22
C LEU A 186 -1.67 -14.89 -21.89
N SER A 187 -2.97 -14.72 -21.64
CA SER A 187 -3.86 -15.84 -21.33
C SER A 187 -3.99 -16.82 -22.51
N ASP A 188 -4.05 -18.12 -22.22
CA ASP A 188 -4.33 -19.14 -23.22
C ASP A 188 -5.79 -19.00 -23.69
N GLN A 189 -6.01 -18.34 -24.83
CA GLN A 189 -7.33 -18.06 -25.42
C GLN A 189 -7.99 -19.28 -26.07
N ASN A 190 -7.94 -20.44 -25.42
CA ASN A 190 -8.74 -21.60 -25.83
C ASN A 190 -10.12 -21.56 -25.17
N SER A 191 -10.84 -20.44 -25.30
CA SER A 191 -12.26 -20.40 -24.94
C SER A 191 -13.10 -20.70 -26.18
N SER A 192 -14.11 -21.57 -26.02
CA SER A 192 -15.17 -21.80 -27.02
C SER A 192 -16.10 -20.58 -27.17
N ASN A 193 -15.77 -19.47 -26.53
CA ASN A 193 -16.54 -18.24 -26.52
C ASN A 193 -16.15 -17.35 -27.70
N LEU A 194 -17.07 -17.16 -28.65
CA LEU A 194 -16.91 -16.29 -29.81
C LEU A 194 -16.43 -14.87 -29.46
N TYR A 195 -16.78 -14.37 -28.27
CA TYR A 195 -16.43 -13.03 -27.82
C TYR A 195 -14.94 -12.88 -27.45
N GLU A 196 -14.22 -13.99 -27.28
CA GLU A 196 -12.83 -14.06 -26.84
C GLU A 196 -11.91 -14.79 -27.85
N ASP A 197 -12.48 -15.47 -28.87
CA ASP A 197 -11.71 -16.20 -29.90
C ASP A 197 -10.90 -15.25 -30.81
N ALA A 198 -9.58 -15.44 -30.86
CA ALA A 198 -8.64 -14.65 -31.65
C ALA A 198 -8.92 -14.65 -33.17
N ARG A 199 -9.62 -15.67 -33.70
CA ARG A 199 -10.01 -15.71 -35.11
C ARG A 199 -11.01 -14.62 -35.48
N PHE A 200 -11.83 -14.20 -34.52
CA PHE A 200 -12.90 -13.22 -34.72
C PHE A 200 -12.63 -11.87 -34.07
N ASN A 201 -11.50 -11.72 -33.38
CA ASN A 201 -11.12 -10.50 -32.70
C ASN A 201 -9.68 -10.14 -33.03
N PHE A 202 -9.45 -8.96 -33.60
CA PHE A 202 -8.11 -8.39 -33.80
C PHE A 202 -8.00 -7.12 -32.98
N PHE A 203 -6.86 -6.95 -32.31
CA PHE A 203 -6.49 -5.71 -31.65
C PHE A 203 -5.05 -5.38 -32.01
N LYS A 204 -4.78 -4.13 -32.37
CA LYS A 204 -3.43 -3.64 -32.65
C LYS A 204 -2.55 -3.74 -31.41
N ASP A 205 -3.11 -3.35 -30.27
CA ASP A 205 -2.57 -3.62 -28.94
C ASP A 205 -3.57 -4.46 -28.17
N LEU A 206 -3.12 -5.60 -27.64
CA LEU A 206 -3.99 -6.51 -26.90
C LEU A 206 -4.60 -5.81 -25.67
N PRO A 207 -5.93 -5.94 -25.47
CA PRO A 207 -6.62 -5.43 -24.28
C PRO A 207 -5.98 -5.90 -22.97
N ASP A 208 -6.03 -5.06 -21.94
CA ASP A 208 -5.36 -5.35 -20.66
C ASP A 208 -5.97 -6.52 -19.89
N ASP A 209 -7.23 -6.84 -20.12
CA ASP A 209 -7.93 -7.99 -19.55
C ASP A 209 -7.42 -9.34 -20.08
N GLN A 210 -6.69 -9.36 -21.19
CA GLN A 210 -6.06 -10.58 -21.72
C GLN A 210 -4.69 -10.88 -21.08
N TRP A 211 -4.12 -9.92 -20.35
CA TRP A 211 -2.82 -10.02 -19.71
C TRP A 211 -2.98 -10.39 -18.24
N ILE A 212 -2.54 -11.58 -17.86
CA ILE A 212 -2.60 -12.06 -16.47
C ILE A 212 -1.31 -11.71 -15.75
N ARG A 213 -1.39 -11.07 -14.58
CA ARG A 213 -0.21 -10.79 -13.74
C ARG A 213 0.48 -12.10 -13.34
N THR A 214 1.80 -12.14 -13.50
CA THR A 214 2.65 -13.27 -13.15
C THR A 214 3.95 -12.80 -12.48
N THR A 215 4.83 -13.75 -12.15
CA THR A 215 6.15 -13.53 -11.56
C THR A 215 7.25 -13.61 -12.63
N ASP A 216 8.51 -13.46 -12.24
CA ASP A 216 9.65 -13.60 -13.14
C ASP A 216 9.70 -15.00 -13.77
N PHE A 217 9.31 -15.10 -15.04
CA PHE A 217 9.20 -16.36 -15.78
C PHE A 217 10.56 -16.98 -16.19
N THR A 218 11.66 -16.28 -15.94
CA THR A 218 12.99 -16.77 -16.34
C THR A 218 13.52 -17.81 -15.35
N GLN A 219 14.27 -18.81 -15.85
CA GLN A 219 14.80 -19.91 -15.03
C GLN A 219 15.65 -19.43 -13.85
N LEU A 220 16.46 -18.39 -14.05
CA LEU A 220 17.35 -17.82 -13.03
C LEU A 220 16.72 -16.64 -12.29
N ARG A 221 15.42 -16.35 -12.48
CA ARG A 221 14.79 -15.11 -11.98
C ARG A 221 15.63 -13.86 -12.33
N SER A 222 16.08 -13.82 -13.58
CA SER A 222 16.98 -12.82 -14.14
C SER A 222 16.40 -11.42 -14.12
N ILE A 223 15.09 -11.24 -14.26
CA ILE A 223 14.43 -9.92 -14.17
C ILE A 223 14.57 -9.40 -12.74
N GLY A 224 14.25 -10.23 -11.74
CA GLY A 224 14.35 -9.88 -10.32
C GLY A 224 15.78 -9.61 -9.86
N GLN A 225 16.79 -10.27 -10.46
CA GLN A 225 18.21 -10.04 -10.18
C GLN A 225 18.85 -8.89 -10.96
N SER A 226 18.16 -8.33 -11.98
CA SER A 226 18.76 -7.29 -12.81
C SER A 226 18.70 -5.92 -12.14
N SER A 227 19.81 -5.18 -12.19
CA SER A 227 19.86 -3.76 -11.85
C SER A 227 19.78 -2.84 -13.08
N ALA A 228 19.92 -3.41 -14.28
CA ALA A 228 19.74 -2.68 -15.52
C ALA A 228 19.33 -3.60 -16.69
N PHE A 229 18.64 -3.02 -17.67
CA PHE A 229 18.27 -3.65 -18.93
C PHE A 229 19.09 -3.05 -20.06
N CYS A 230 19.82 -3.87 -20.80
CA CYS A 230 20.58 -3.44 -21.97
C CYS A 230 19.82 -3.83 -23.23
N LEU A 231 19.26 -2.83 -23.91
CA LEU A 231 18.52 -3.00 -25.15
C LEU A 231 19.42 -2.69 -26.35
N GLN A 232 19.81 -3.71 -27.10
CA GLN A 232 20.51 -3.52 -28.38
C GLN A 232 19.49 -3.10 -29.44
N LEU A 233 19.80 -1.98 -30.10
CA LEU A 233 18.91 -1.38 -31.08
C LEU A 233 19.10 -2.03 -32.46
N PRO A 234 18.02 -2.20 -33.24
CA PRO A 234 18.11 -2.62 -34.63
C PRO A 234 18.98 -1.67 -35.46
N TYR A 235 19.68 -2.21 -36.46
CA TYR A 235 20.51 -1.43 -37.35
C TYR A 235 19.69 -0.37 -38.10
N GLY A 236 20.23 0.85 -38.21
CA GLY A 236 19.56 1.96 -38.90
C GLY A 236 18.40 2.62 -38.13
N CYS A 237 18.10 2.19 -36.90
CA CYS A 237 17.06 2.80 -36.09
C CYS A 237 17.40 4.25 -35.69
N SER A 238 16.45 5.16 -35.86
CA SER A 238 16.49 6.51 -35.32
C SER A 238 15.73 6.57 -33.99
N LEU A 239 16.41 6.98 -32.92
CA LEU A 239 15.77 7.21 -31.63
C LEU A 239 15.19 8.63 -31.60
N PRO A 240 14.05 8.85 -30.93
CA PRO A 240 13.60 10.19 -30.58
C PRO A 240 14.61 10.84 -29.62
N ASN A 241 14.48 12.14 -29.39
CA ASN A 241 15.30 12.85 -28.40
C ASN A 241 14.91 12.39 -26.98
N ILE A 242 15.50 11.29 -26.51
CA ILE A 242 15.21 10.68 -25.19
C ILE A 242 15.43 11.69 -24.05
N ARG A 243 16.36 12.64 -24.22
CA ARG A 243 16.66 13.68 -23.23
C ARG A 243 15.46 14.61 -22.95
N GLU A 244 14.56 14.81 -23.91
CA GLU A 244 13.33 15.61 -23.69
C GLU A 244 12.39 14.95 -22.67
N TYR A 245 12.51 13.64 -22.49
CA TYR A 245 11.62 12.85 -21.66
C TYR A 245 12.28 12.31 -20.39
N PHE A 246 13.61 12.18 -20.40
CA PHE A 246 14.41 11.69 -19.28
C PHE A 246 15.56 12.65 -18.97
N VAL A 247 15.49 13.27 -17.79
CA VAL A 247 16.50 14.24 -17.32
C VAL A 247 17.88 13.58 -17.15
N TYR A 248 17.92 12.36 -16.61
CA TYR A 248 19.16 11.60 -16.40
C TYR A 248 19.51 10.73 -17.62
N TYR A 249 19.73 11.38 -18.75
CA TYR A 249 20.15 10.73 -20.00
C TYR A 249 21.59 11.13 -20.39
N LYS A 250 22.41 10.14 -20.74
CA LYS A 250 23.80 10.34 -21.19
C LYS A 250 24.10 9.57 -22.47
N GLU A 251 25.01 10.12 -23.27
CA GLU A 251 25.59 9.43 -24.42
C GLU A 251 27.04 9.11 -24.09
N VAL A 252 27.45 7.87 -24.35
CA VAL A 252 28.81 7.41 -24.09
C VAL A 252 29.31 6.69 -25.33
N ASP A 253 30.39 7.20 -25.89
CA ASP A 253 31.13 6.55 -26.96
C ASP A 253 32.26 5.70 -26.35
N GLY A 254 32.38 4.45 -26.77
CA GLY A 254 33.44 3.57 -26.29
C GLY A 254 33.13 2.09 -26.44
N PRO A 255 34.11 1.21 -26.17
CA PRO A 255 33.87 -0.22 -26.16
C PRO A 255 32.89 -0.57 -25.04
N PHE A 256 31.88 -1.38 -25.35
CA PHE A 256 30.95 -1.94 -24.37
C PHE A 256 30.83 -3.44 -24.59
N ARG A 257 31.12 -4.23 -23.55
CA ARG A 257 31.22 -5.69 -23.64
C ARG A 257 30.12 -6.35 -22.82
N LEU A 258 29.35 -7.20 -23.49
CA LEU A 258 28.40 -8.12 -22.86
C LEU A 258 29.14 -9.39 -22.44
N LEU A 259 29.19 -9.66 -21.15
CA LEU A 259 29.82 -10.85 -20.57
C LEU A 259 28.75 -11.80 -20.06
N ARG A 260 28.98 -13.11 -20.18
CA ARG A 260 28.06 -14.10 -19.62
C ARG A 260 28.13 -14.07 -18.09
N GLY A 261 27.00 -13.79 -17.46
CA GLY A 261 26.84 -13.77 -16.01
C GLY A 261 26.22 -15.07 -15.45
N SER A 262 26.27 -15.18 -14.13
CA SER A 262 25.60 -16.22 -13.33
C SER A 262 24.72 -15.59 -12.25
N SER A 263 23.78 -16.36 -11.70
CA SER A 263 23.00 -15.94 -10.54
C SER A 263 23.94 -15.64 -9.37
N PHE A 264 23.76 -14.48 -8.74
CA PHE A 264 24.48 -14.08 -7.53
C PHE A 264 23.59 -14.16 -6.28
N SER A 265 22.30 -14.46 -6.45
CA SER A 265 21.38 -14.73 -5.35
C SER A 265 21.64 -16.11 -4.74
N ARG A 266 21.59 -16.20 -3.41
CA ARG A 266 21.70 -17.43 -2.60
C ARG A 266 20.62 -18.46 -2.96
N SER A 267 19.40 -17.97 -3.16
CA SER A 267 18.23 -18.78 -3.54
C SER A 267 17.49 -18.13 -4.72
N LEU A 268 16.86 -18.96 -5.55
CA LEU A 268 15.97 -18.54 -6.63
C LEU A 268 14.52 -18.33 -6.17
N ASP A 269 14.18 -18.73 -4.94
CA ASP A 269 12.86 -18.51 -4.37
C ASP A 269 12.63 -17.03 -4.06
N LEU A 270 13.64 -16.38 -3.46
CA LEU A 270 13.61 -14.97 -3.07
C LEU A 270 14.88 -14.29 -3.57
N VAL A 271 14.79 -13.68 -4.76
CA VAL A 271 15.89 -12.93 -5.39
C VAL A 271 15.71 -11.42 -5.23
N PRO A 272 16.80 -10.63 -5.32
CA PRO A 272 18.16 -11.04 -5.04
C PRO A 272 18.40 -11.03 -3.51
N ILE A 273 18.90 -12.13 -2.97
CA ILE A 273 19.50 -12.17 -1.64
C ILE A 273 20.95 -12.60 -1.80
N VAL A 274 21.90 -11.71 -1.53
CA VAL A 274 23.34 -12.01 -1.57
C VAL A 274 23.82 -12.52 -0.24
N GLU A 275 24.80 -13.43 -0.29
CA GLU A 275 25.48 -13.95 0.88
C GLU A 275 26.97 -14.17 0.65
N PRO A 276 27.78 -14.03 1.71
CA PRO A 276 29.18 -14.40 1.67
C PRO A 276 29.38 -15.92 1.53
N SER A 277 30.55 -16.31 1.04
CA SER A 277 31.03 -17.68 1.18
C SER A 277 31.13 -18.09 2.66
N PRO A 278 30.94 -19.37 3.03
CA PRO A 278 30.90 -19.83 4.43
C PRO A 278 32.13 -19.47 5.29
N GLU A 279 33.26 -19.19 4.63
CA GLU A 279 34.53 -18.75 5.22
C GLU A 279 34.49 -17.31 5.79
N PHE A 280 33.56 -16.46 5.36
CA PHE A 280 33.43 -15.10 5.90
C PHE A 280 32.22 -15.00 6.84
N ASN A 281 32.51 -14.73 8.11
CA ASN A 281 31.48 -14.38 9.07
C ASN A 281 31.10 -12.90 8.90
N VAL A 282 29.91 -12.64 8.36
CA VAL A 282 29.32 -11.30 8.22
C VAL A 282 28.08 -11.22 9.10
N PRO A 283 28.04 -10.32 10.12
CA PRO A 283 26.91 -10.20 11.01
C PRO A 283 25.59 -9.88 10.28
N TYR A 284 24.49 -10.41 10.80
CA TYR A 284 23.14 -10.22 10.25
C TYR A 284 22.82 -8.76 9.86
N ARG A 285 23.10 -7.79 10.75
CA ARG A 285 22.83 -6.36 10.49
C ARG A 285 23.60 -5.81 9.28
N ILE A 286 24.87 -6.19 9.17
CA ILE A 286 25.73 -5.81 8.04
C ILE A 286 25.23 -6.45 6.75
N LEU A 287 24.94 -7.75 6.79
CA LEU A 287 24.41 -8.48 5.63
C LEU A 287 23.05 -7.93 5.17
N PHE A 288 22.20 -7.52 6.11
CA PHE A 288 20.91 -6.90 5.81
C PHE A 288 21.09 -5.58 5.06
N LYS A 289 22.00 -4.71 5.51
CA LYS A 289 22.34 -3.43 4.83
C LYS A 289 22.96 -3.67 3.45
N ILE A 290 23.83 -4.67 3.30
CA ILE A 290 24.40 -5.04 1.99
C ILE A 290 23.29 -5.47 1.03
N ASN A 291 22.36 -6.33 1.47
CA ASN A 291 21.22 -6.75 0.67
C ASN A 291 20.32 -5.57 0.26
N HIS A 292 20.03 -4.65 1.19
CA HIS A 292 19.33 -3.40 0.87
C HIS A 292 20.02 -2.62 -0.26
N MET A 293 21.34 -2.44 -0.17
CA MET A 293 22.13 -1.72 -1.17
C MET A 293 22.23 -2.45 -2.51
N VAL A 294 22.15 -3.79 -2.54
CA VAL A 294 22.06 -4.54 -3.80
C VAL A 294 20.70 -4.33 -4.45
N GLN A 295 19.63 -4.41 -3.65
CA GLN A 295 18.26 -4.38 -4.13
C GLN A 295 17.83 -3.00 -4.64
N ASN A 296 18.39 -1.92 -4.08
CA ASN A 296 18.16 -0.53 -4.50
C ASN A 296 19.13 -0.04 -5.61
N GLY A 297 20.10 -0.88 -6.02
CA GLY A 297 21.05 -0.58 -7.09
C GLY A 297 22.27 0.26 -6.67
N THR A 298 22.50 0.52 -5.39
CA THR A 298 23.77 1.12 -4.91
C THR A 298 24.94 0.17 -5.15
N LEU A 299 24.77 -1.13 -4.90
CA LEU A 299 25.74 -2.19 -5.12
C LEU A 299 25.28 -3.13 -6.22
N MET A 300 26.23 -3.62 -7.02
CA MET A 300 25.95 -4.60 -8.07
C MET A 300 26.30 -5.99 -7.55
N GLY A 301 25.32 -6.90 -7.48
CA GLY A 301 25.51 -8.25 -6.95
C GLY A 301 26.76 -8.98 -7.49
N PRO A 302 27.02 -8.99 -8.81
CA PRO A 302 28.19 -9.65 -9.38
C PRO A 302 29.55 -9.02 -8.99
N THR A 303 29.56 -7.82 -8.40
CA THR A 303 30.80 -7.14 -7.96
C THR A 303 31.17 -7.45 -6.50
N LEU A 304 30.33 -8.20 -5.78
CA LEU A 304 30.55 -8.58 -4.38
C LEU A 304 31.41 -9.85 -4.31
N ASP A 305 32.71 -9.69 -4.48
CA ASP A 305 33.69 -10.78 -4.48
C ASP A 305 34.22 -11.11 -3.06
N HIS A 306 35.14 -12.09 -2.98
CA HIS A 306 35.80 -12.45 -1.72
C HIS A 306 36.53 -11.28 -1.06
N LYS A 307 37.07 -10.32 -1.85
CA LYS A 307 37.76 -9.14 -1.31
C LYS A 307 36.77 -8.20 -0.62
N PHE A 308 35.59 -8.00 -1.21
CA PHE A 308 34.52 -7.25 -0.60
C PHE A 308 34.07 -7.89 0.72
N TYR A 309 33.73 -9.19 0.72
CA TYR A 309 33.26 -9.88 1.92
C TYR A 309 34.29 -9.93 3.04
N ARG A 310 35.59 -10.04 2.70
CA ARG A 310 36.69 -9.87 3.66
C ARG A 310 36.65 -8.51 4.35
N LEU A 311 36.40 -7.42 3.62
CA LEU A 311 36.41 -6.05 4.14
C LEU A 311 35.16 -5.68 4.97
N VAL A 312 34.08 -6.45 4.85
CA VAL A 312 32.86 -6.27 5.67
C VAL A 312 32.72 -7.33 6.77
N SER A 313 33.75 -8.15 6.97
CA SER A 313 33.81 -9.09 8.08
C SER A 313 34.52 -8.44 9.29
N PRO A 314 33.92 -8.51 10.51
CA PRO A 314 34.51 -7.96 11.73
C PRO A 314 35.89 -8.53 12.09
N HIS A 315 36.27 -9.68 11.50
CA HIS A 315 37.60 -10.24 11.69
C HIS A 315 38.71 -9.37 11.07
N PHE A 316 38.40 -8.59 10.03
CA PHE A 316 39.39 -7.78 9.30
C PHE A 316 39.23 -6.27 9.48
N ALA A 317 38.06 -5.80 9.91
CA ALA A 317 37.80 -4.39 10.18
C ALA A 317 36.89 -4.23 11.41
N PRO A 318 37.10 -3.20 12.25
CA PRO A 318 36.21 -2.90 13.37
C PRO A 318 34.75 -2.70 12.92
N ILE A 319 33.79 -3.27 13.64
CA ILE A 319 32.37 -3.27 13.25
C ILE A 319 31.81 -1.85 13.04
N ASN A 320 32.19 -0.91 13.90
CA ASN A 320 31.80 0.50 13.80
C ASN A 320 32.33 1.18 12.52
N HIS A 321 33.52 0.80 12.05
CA HIS A 321 34.05 1.29 10.78
C HIS A 321 33.28 0.70 9.60
N ILE A 322 32.92 -0.58 9.67
CA ILE A 322 32.11 -1.25 8.64
C ILE A 322 30.73 -0.57 8.54
N GLU A 323 30.01 -0.44 9.66
CA GLU A 323 28.69 0.19 9.71
C GLU A 323 28.72 1.61 9.14
N ARG A 324 29.68 2.43 9.58
CA ARG A 324 29.86 3.80 9.08
C ARG A 324 30.17 3.83 7.58
N ALA A 325 31.06 2.98 7.10
CA ALA A 325 31.44 2.96 5.69
C ALA A 325 30.25 2.56 4.80
N LEU A 326 29.47 1.56 5.21
CA LEU A 326 28.27 1.14 4.47
C LEU A 326 27.17 2.19 4.54
N GLU A 327 27.04 2.91 5.65
CA GLU A 327 26.13 4.05 5.77
C GLU A 327 26.53 5.17 4.80
N GLU A 328 27.80 5.60 4.81
CA GLU A 328 28.32 6.58 3.84
C GLU A 328 28.17 6.11 2.38
N MET A 329 28.36 4.82 2.10
CA MET A 329 28.19 4.22 0.77
C MET A 329 26.72 4.27 0.31
N SER A 330 25.78 4.09 1.24
CA SER A 330 24.35 4.10 0.92
C SER A 330 23.82 5.45 0.44
N TYR A 331 24.53 6.55 0.74
CA TYR A 331 24.21 7.90 0.26
C TYR A 331 24.82 8.26 -1.11
N LEU A 332 25.53 7.33 -1.77
CA LEU A 332 26.11 7.60 -3.08
C LEU A 332 25.01 7.89 -4.12
N LYS A 333 25.20 8.95 -4.91
CA LYS A 333 24.30 9.33 -6.02
C LYS A 333 24.48 8.47 -7.28
N SER A 334 25.24 7.38 -7.19
CA SER A 334 25.51 6.47 -8.31
C SER A 334 25.92 5.11 -7.78
N SER A 335 25.71 4.06 -8.58
CA SER A 335 26.16 2.71 -8.22
C SER A 335 27.66 2.64 -8.01
N CYS A 336 28.07 1.92 -6.97
CA CYS A 336 29.46 1.61 -6.68
C CYS A 336 29.85 0.33 -7.44
N LEU A 337 30.58 0.49 -8.54
CA LEU A 337 31.02 -0.63 -9.40
C LEU A 337 32.29 -1.33 -8.87
N ASN A 338 33.01 -0.72 -7.93
CA ASN A 338 34.18 -1.31 -7.29
C ASN A 338 34.13 -1.11 -5.75
N PRO A 339 33.23 -1.83 -5.08
CA PRO A 339 32.95 -1.60 -3.67
C PRO A 339 34.10 -2.01 -2.74
N ALA A 340 34.88 -3.03 -3.11
CA ALA A 340 36.05 -3.45 -2.34
C ALA A 340 37.12 -2.34 -2.25
N ASN A 341 37.49 -1.74 -3.39
CA ASN A 341 38.47 -0.64 -3.38
C ASN A 341 37.93 0.59 -2.65
N TRP A 342 36.64 0.90 -2.82
CA TRP A 342 36.02 2.03 -2.12
C TRP A 342 36.08 1.86 -0.61
N LEU A 343 35.76 0.67 -0.08
CA LEU A 343 35.87 0.36 1.35
C LEU A 343 37.32 0.48 1.83
N HIS A 344 38.26 -0.05 1.07
CA HIS A 344 39.68 0.02 1.42
C HIS A 344 40.16 1.48 1.57
N GLU A 345 39.87 2.34 0.59
CA GLU A 345 40.21 3.77 0.65
C GLU A 345 39.54 4.48 1.83
N LYS A 346 38.28 4.12 2.15
CA LYS A 346 37.56 4.70 3.27
C LYS A 346 38.14 4.30 4.62
N TYR A 347 38.48 3.03 4.80
CA TYR A 347 39.14 2.58 6.02
C TYR A 347 40.51 3.24 6.21
N GLN A 348 41.30 3.44 5.14
CA GLN A 348 42.54 4.22 5.22
C GLN A 348 42.30 5.66 5.69
N LYS A 349 41.21 6.31 5.24
CA LYS A 349 40.82 7.65 5.71
C LYS A 349 40.40 7.65 7.17
N PHE A 350 39.67 6.63 7.62
CA PHE A 350 39.26 6.50 9.03
C PHE A 350 40.46 6.33 9.95
N LEU A 351 41.44 5.49 9.57
CA LEU A 351 42.68 5.30 10.33
C LEU A 351 43.49 6.59 10.50
N ARG A 352 43.42 7.51 9.52
CA ARG A 352 44.09 8.82 9.59
C ARG A 352 43.33 9.85 10.43
N SER A 353 42.06 9.62 10.74
CA SER A 353 41.18 10.54 11.46
C SER A 353 40.96 10.07 12.91
N LYS A 354 41.48 10.82 13.90
CA LYS A 354 41.29 10.55 15.35
C LYS A 354 39.85 10.75 15.88
N ARG A 355 38.84 10.92 15.01
CA ARG A 355 37.44 11.09 15.46
C ARG A 355 36.86 9.76 15.94
N VAL A 356 36.73 9.62 17.25
CA VAL A 356 35.89 8.60 17.87
C VAL A 356 34.45 8.84 17.42
N THR A 357 33.82 7.83 16.81
CA THR A 357 32.48 7.96 16.25
C THR A 357 31.46 7.41 17.26
N GLN A 358 30.46 8.23 17.59
CA GLN A 358 29.27 7.83 18.34
C GLN A 358 28.34 7.01 17.42
N SER A 359 27.65 6.00 17.98
CA SER A 359 26.61 5.25 17.26
C SER A 359 25.53 6.22 16.75
N SER A 360 25.12 6.06 15.49
CA SER A 360 24.04 6.86 14.88
C SER A 360 22.64 6.41 15.32
N MET A 361 22.52 5.32 16.09
CA MET A 361 21.23 4.88 16.61
C MET A 361 20.77 5.80 17.74
N ILE A 362 19.74 6.59 17.44
CA ILE A 362 19.06 7.44 18.40
C ILE A 362 18.41 6.55 19.48
N SER A 363 18.64 6.89 20.75
CA SER A 363 17.92 6.28 21.87
C SER A 363 16.42 6.55 21.70
N LEU A 364 15.62 5.49 21.64
CA LEU A 364 14.19 5.61 21.41
C LEU A 364 13.43 5.84 22.72
N ASP A 365 12.34 6.60 22.63
CA ASP A 365 11.38 6.78 23.72
C ASP A 365 10.73 5.45 24.15
N SER A 366 10.22 5.41 25.38
CA SER A 366 9.52 4.24 25.91
C SER A 366 8.32 3.86 25.05
N GLY A 367 8.38 2.66 24.46
CA GLY A 367 7.30 2.10 23.63
C GLY A 367 7.57 2.13 22.13
N LEU A 368 8.74 2.58 21.68
CA LEU A 368 9.20 2.46 20.31
C LEU A 368 10.25 1.35 20.16
N VAL A 369 10.34 0.76 18.97
CA VAL A 369 11.29 -0.32 18.67
C VAL A 369 11.76 -0.26 17.21
N TYR A 370 13.05 -0.53 17.01
CA TYR A 370 13.65 -0.68 15.69
C TYR A 370 13.36 -2.07 15.13
N VAL A 371 12.72 -2.14 13.97
CA VAL A 371 12.33 -3.41 13.34
C VAL A 371 12.70 -3.39 11.86
N HIS A 372 13.36 -4.45 11.41
CA HIS A 372 13.66 -4.67 9.99
C HIS A 372 12.39 -5.10 9.23
N ARG A 373 12.25 -4.58 8.01
CA ARG A 373 11.14 -4.90 7.11
C ARG A 373 11.67 -5.48 5.81
N VAL A 374 11.01 -6.53 5.32
CA VAL A 374 11.24 -7.07 3.97
C VAL A 374 9.95 -6.97 3.17
N GLN A 375 10.03 -6.35 2.00
CA GLN A 375 8.94 -6.32 1.02
C GLN A 375 9.18 -7.38 -0.04
N VAL A 376 8.17 -8.19 -0.31
CA VAL A 376 8.18 -9.22 -1.34
C VAL A 376 7.26 -8.77 -2.46
N THR A 377 7.86 -8.60 -3.64
CA THR A 377 7.16 -8.30 -4.89
C THR A 377 7.09 -9.53 -5.78
N PRO A 378 6.26 -9.53 -6.84
CA PRO A 378 6.23 -10.61 -7.82
C PRO A 378 7.59 -10.96 -8.44
N CYS A 379 8.49 -10.00 -8.63
CA CYS A 379 9.80 -10.22 -9.24
C CYS A 379 10.92 -10.41 -8.23
N LYS A 380 10.98 -9.57 -7.17
CA LYS A 380 12.11 -9.57 -6.24
C LYS A 380 11.74 -9.22 -4.79
N VAL A 381 12.74 -9.20 -3.91
CA VAL A 381 12.61 -8.76 -2.52
C VAL A 381 13.37 -7.46 -2.28
N TYR A 382 12.90 -6.67 -1.31
CA TYR A 382 13.53 -5.42 -0.89
C TYR A 382 13.60 -5.35 0.63
N PHE A 383 14.79 -5.08 1.14
CA PHE A 383 15.12 -5.02 2.55
C PHE A 383 15.10 -3.55 2.97
N TYR A 384 14.50 -3.25 4.11
CA TYR A 384 14.36 -1.89 4.64
C TYR A 384 14.57 -1.86 6.15
N GLY A 385 14.95 -0.67 6.61
CA GLY A 385 15.08 -0.36 8.01
C GLY A 385 16.49 -0.63 8.56
N PRO A 386 16.60 -0.75 9.89
CA PRO A 386 15.48 -0.89 10.82
C PRO A 386 14.61 0.38 10.92
N GLU A 387 13.29 0.21 10.84
CA GLU A 387 12.30 1.30 10.93
C GLU A 387 11.80 1.44 12.38
N ILE A 388 11.53 2.67 12.82
CA ILE A 388 10.90 2.92 14.12
C ILE A 388 9.44 2.50 14.06
N ASN A 389 9.04 1.58 14.92
CA ASN A 389 7.68 1.08 15.04
C ASN A 389 7.18 1.24 16.48
N VAL A 390 5.88 1.49 16.65
CA VAL A 390 5.25 1.40 17.96
C VAL A 390 5.28 -0.06 18.41
N SER A 391 5.83 -0.28 19.59
CA SER A 391 5.99 -1.61 20.15
C SER A 391 4.64 -2.27 20.46
N ASN A 392 4.67 -3.59 20.60
CA ASN A 392 3.53 -4.41 20.99
C ASN A 392 3.94 -5.39 22.09
N ARG A 393 2.94 -6.07 22.65
CA ARG A 393 3.14 -6.97 23.81
C ARG A 393 4.21 -8.03 23.55
N VAL A 394 4.24 -8.59 22.34
CA VAL A 394 5.21 -9.65 21.98
C VAL A 394 6.61 -9.07 21.90
N LEU A 395 6.82 -7.98 21.15
CA LEU A 395 8.13 -7.36 20.99
C LEU A 395 8.71 -6.83 22.30
N ARG A 396 7.87 -6.33 23.22
CA ARG A 396 8.32 -5.91 24.56
C ARG A 396 8.83 -7.08 25.38
N HIS A 397 8.08 -8.19 25.40
CA HIS A 397 8.44 -9.36 26.18
C HIS A 397 9.71 -10.03 25.66
N PHE A 398 9.83 -10.15 24.33
CA PHE A 398 11.00 -10.74 23.66
C PHE A 398 11.96 -9.65 23.14
N SER A 399 12.24 -8.64 23.97
CA SER A 399 13.06 -7.47 23.58
C SER A 399 14.55 -7.79 23.37
N GLU A 400 15.04 -8.88 23.97
CA GLU A 400 16.38 -9.40 23.72
C GLU A 400 16.50 -10.07 22.33
N ASP A 401 15.37 -10.49 21.76
CA ASP A 401 15.27 -11.21 20.49
C ASP A 401 14.79 -10.31 19.34
N ILE A 402 14.87 -8.98 19.46
CA ILE A 402 14.34 -8.05 18.44
C ILE A 402 14.96 -8.29 17.06
N ASP A 403 16.25 -8.60 16.99
CA ASP A 403 16.93 -8.93 15.73
C ASP A 403 16.49 -10.28 15.13
N ASN A 404 15.68 -11.05 15.85
CA ASN A 404 15.03 -12.28 15.37
C ASN A 404 13.59 -12.02 14.89
N PHE A 405 13.04 -10.81 15.05
CA PHE A 405 11.76 -10.42 14.46
C PHE A 405 11.97 -9.65 13.16
N ILE A 406 11.20 -10.01 12.14
CA ILE A 406 11.07 -9.18 10.92
C ILE A 406 9.61 -9.01 10.55
N ARG A 407 9.31 -7.87 9.92
CA ARG A 407 8.04 -7.63 9.27
C ARG A 407 8.15 -7.95 7.78
N ILE A 408 7.35 -8.87 7.28
CA ILE A 408 7.24 -9.12 5.83
C ILE A 408 5.98 -8.44 5.30
N SER A 409 6.06 -7.80 4.14
CA SER A 409 4.92 -7.21 3.43
C SER A 409 4.89 -7.67 1.98
N PHE A 410 3.71 -7.98 1.45
CA PHE A 410 3.50 -8.40 0.08
C PHE A 410 2.87 -7.25 -0.72
N VAL A 411 3.65 -6.68 -1.63
CA VAL A 411 3.29 -5.49 -2.44
C VAL A 411 3.53 -5.76 -3.92
N ASP A 412 2.91 -4.99 -4.81
CA ASP A 412 3.23 -5.03 -6.24
C ASP A 412 4.49 -4.19 -6.54
N GLU A 413 4.97 -4.20 -7.79
CA GLU A 413 6.24 -3.54 -8.18
C GLU A 413 6.24 -2.01 -8.03
N ASP A 414 5.07 -1.39 -8.02
CA ASP A 414 4.89 0.05 -7.72
C ASP A 414 4.68 0.32 -6.22
N TYR A 415 4.93 -0.68 -5.37
CA TYR A 415 4.72 -0.65 -3.93
C TYR A 415 3.26 -0.49 -3.49
N GLU A 416 2.31 -0.56 -4.43
CA GLU A 416 0.88 -0.59 -4.11
C GLU A 416 0.44 -1.98 -3.62
N LYS A 417 -0.78 -2.04 -3.09
CA LYS A 417 -1.38 -3.32 -2.68
C LYS A 417 -1.75 -4.14 -3.91
N MET A 418 -1.33 -5.40 -3.92
CA MET A 418 -1.82 -6.39 -4.87
C MET A 418 -3.34 -6.54 -4.75
N ARG A 419 -4.02 -6.61 -5.89
CA ARG A 419 -5.47 -6.78 -5.98
C ARG A 419 -5.82 -8.25 -5.97
N SER A 420 -7.05 -8.58 -5.54
CA SER A 420 -7.54 -9.96 -5.58
C SER A 420 -7.49 -10.56 -6.99
N THR A 421 -7.72 -9.74 -8.02
CA THR A 421 -7.64 -10.11 -9.44
C THR A 421 -6.25 -10.55 -9.87
N ASP A 422 -5.20 -10.06 -9.21
CA ASP A 422 -3.80 -10.41 -9.53
C ASP A 422 -3.42 -11.79 -8.98
N LEU A 423 -4.16 -12.27 -7.96
CA LEU A 423 -3.97 -13.57 -7.32
C LEU A 423 -4.88 -14.65 -7.92
N SER A 424 -6.10 -14.26 -8.30
CA SER A 424 -7.12 -15.13 -8.88
C SER A 424 -7.91 -14.34 -9.96
N PRO A 425 -7.57 -14.47 -11.25
CA PRO A 425 -8.25 -13.80 -12.35
C PRO A 425 -9.70 -14.28 -12.48
N HIS A 426 -10.62 -13.39 -12.85
CA HIS A 426 -12.06 -13.71 -12.96
C HIS A 426 -12.39 -14.67 -14.11
N SER A 427 -11.49 -14.80 -15.08
CA SER A 427 -11.68 -15.59 -16.31
C SER A 427 -11.54 -17.10 -16.12
N SER A 428 -11.22 -17.57 -14.92
CA SER A 428 -11.12 -19.00 -14.63
C SER A 428 -11.41 -19.26 -13.16
N ILE A 429 -12.61 -19.77 -12.88
CA ILE A 429 -12.94 -20.42 -11.62
C ILE A 429 -11.85 -21.51 -11.44
N ASP A 430 -11.06 -21.40 -10.36
CA ASP A 430 -9.99 -22.33 -9.92
C ASP A 430 -8.52 -22.13 -10.35
N LYS A 431 -8.13 -21.15 -11.18
CA LYS A 431 -6.68 -20.92 -11.43
C LYS A 431 -6.09 -19.82 -10.54
N ARG A 432 -5.15 -20.23 -9.67
CA ARG A 432 -4.29 -19.31 -8.90
C ARG A 432 -3.09 -18.88 -9.74
N THR A 433 -2.68 -17.62 -9.63
CA THR A 433 -1.53 -17.11 -10.39
C THR A 433 -0.21 -17.54 -9.76
N ALA A 434 0.89 -17.41 -10.53
CA ALA A 434 2.24 -17.61 -9.99
C ALA A 434 2.57 -16.65 -8.83
N ILE A 435 1.88 -15.49 -8.75
CA ILE A 435 2.02 -14.54 -7.63
C ILE A 435 1.45 -15.14 -6.36
N TYR A 436 0.26 -15.75 -6.43
CA TYR A 436 -0.32 -16.45 -5.29
C TYR A 436 0.63 -17.54 -4.76
N GLU A 437 1.17 -18.36 -5.66
CA GLU A 437 2.08 -19.45 -5.27
C GLU A 437 3.36 -18.92 -4.64
N ARG A 438 3.90 -17.80 -5.14
CA ARG A 438 5.06 -17.12 -4.54
C ARG A 438 4.77 -16.62 -3.11
N ILE A 439 3.59 -16.02 -2.88
CA ILE A 439 3.19 -15.58 -1.54
C ILE A 439 3.06 -16.79 -0.62
N LEU A 440 2.37 -17.84 -1.08
CA LEU A 440 2.14 -19.05 -0.30
C LEU A 440 3.47 -19.75 0.05
N SER A 441 4.38 -19.87 -0.90
CA SER A 441 5.70 -20.50 -0.68
C SER A 441 6.54 -19.69 0.30
N THR A 442 6.54 -18.36 0.19
CA THR A 442 7.24 -17.47 1.15
C THR A 442 6.70 -17.66 2.57
N MET A 443 5.36 -17.71 2.72
CA MET A 443 4.71 -17.89 4.02
C MET A 443 4.95 -19.28 4.62
N ARG A 444 4.98 -20.32 3.78
CA ARG A 444 5.14 -21.72 4.21
C ARG A 444 6.60 -22.07 4.52
N ASN A 445 7.53 -21.65 3.67
CA ASN A 445 8.93 -22.07 3.74
C ASN A 445 9.79 -21.08 4.56
N GLY A 446 9.32 -19.85 4.73
CA GLY A 446 10.07 -18.78 5.38
C GLY A 446 11.15 -18.18 4.47
N MET A 447 12.09 -17.46 5.09
CA MET A 447 13.19 -16.78 4.40
C MET A 447 14.48 -16.88 5.21
N CYS A 448 15.59 -17.18 4.55
CA CYS A 448 16.92 -17.17 5.17
C CYS A 448 17.65 -15.85 4.88
N ILE A 449 18.27 -15.28 5.90
CA ILE A 449 19.19 -14.14 5.80
C ILE A 449 20.41 -14.47 6.66
N GLY A 450 21.51 -14.85 6.02
CA GLY A 450 22.71 -15.32 6.71
C GLY A 450 22.44 -16.62 7.47
N ASP A 451 22.68 -16.56 8.78
CA ASP A 451 22.48 -17.64 9.74
C ASP A 451 21.04 -17.73 10.27
N LYS A 452 20.19 -16.72 9.98
CA LYS A 452 18.81 -16.66 10.50
C LYS A 452 17.81 -17.18 9.47
N LYS A 453 16.97 -18.14 9.87
CA LYS A 453 15.79 -18.60 9.12
C LYS A 453 14.52 -18.05 9.76
N PHE A 454 13.87 -17.09 9.11
CA PHE A 454 12.65 -16.46 9.57
C PHE A 454 11.43 -17.24 9.11
N GLU A 455 10.59 -17.66 10.06
CA GLU A 455 9.40 -18.47 9.83
C GLU A 455 8.14 -17.73 10.26
N PHE A 456 7.00 -18.09 9.68
CA PHE A 456 5.72 -17.45 9.98
C PHE A 456 5.39 -17.46 11.48
N LEU A 457 5.14 -16.27 12.03
CA LEU A 457 4.75 -16.10 13.43
C LEU A 457 3.24 -15.84 13.56
N ALA A 458 2.80 -14.65 13.16
CA ALA A 458 1.41 -14.19 13.20
C ALA A 458 1.25 -12.81 12.52
N PHE A 459 0.00 -12.34 12.38
CA PHE A 459 -0.32 -10.99 11.93
C PHE A 459 -1.48 -10.42 12.75
N SER A 460 -1.49 -9.11 12.95
CA SER A 460 -2.66 -8.38 13.47
C SER A 460 -3.65 -8.01 12.35
N SER A 461 -4.83 -7.50 12.70
CA SER A 461 -5.83 -7.08 11.70
C SER A 461 -5.39 -5.87 10.87
N SER A 462 -4.56 -4.96 11.41
CA SER A 462 -3.99 -3.86 10.61
C SER A 462 -2.99 -4.39 9.60
N GLN A 463 -2.11 -5.29 10.04
CA GLN A 463 -1.10 -5.91 9.18
C GLN A 463 -1.73 -6.72 8.06
N LEU A 464 -2.78 -7.49 8.34
CA LEU A 464 -3.52 -8.21 7.31
C LEU A 464 -4.09 -7.27 6.23
N ARG A 465 -4.63 -6.10 6.62
CA ARG A 465 -5.11 -5.09 5.66
C ARG A 465 -3.99 -4.48 4.82
N GLU A 466 -2.76 -4.51 5.33
CA GLU A 466 -1.54 -4.03 4.66
C GLU A 466 -0.80 -5.15 3.92
N ASN A 467 -1.38 -6.36 3.83
CA ASN A 467 -0.73 -7.56 3.30
C ASN A 467 0.61 -7.85 3.97
N SER A 468 0.69 -7.66 5.30
CA SER A 468 1.91 -7.86 6.08
C SER A 468 1.74 -8.85 7.23
N THR A 469 2.87 -9.41 7.67
CA THR A 469 2.94 -10.40 8.77
C THR A 469 4.25 -10.27 9.53
N TRP A 470 4.27 -10.77 10.76
CA TRP A 470 5.50 -11.04 11.51
C TRP A 470 6.06 -12.40 11.14
N MET A 471 7.38 -12.46 11.01
CA MET A 471 8.16 -13.69 11.02
C MET A 471 9.21 -13.64 12.12
N PHE A 472 9.62 -14.82 12.58
CA PHE A 472 10.60 -14.95 13.67
C PHE A 472 11.67 -15.98 13.31
N ALA A 473 12.93 -15.65 13.58
CA ALA A 473 14.05 -16.56 13.45
C ALA A 473 14.28 -17.31 14.75
N SER A 474 14.11 -18.64 14.71
CA SER A 474 14.30 -19.50 15.87
C SER A 474 15.72 -19.43 16.43
N ARG A 475 15.84 -19.57 17.75
CA ARG A 475 17.12 -19.81 18.44
C ARG A 475 16.95 -20.98 19.42
N PRO A 476 18.04 -21.55 19.97
CA PRO A 476 17.92 -22.57 21.01
C PRO A 476 17.00 -22.09 22.15
N GLY A 477 15.97 -22.90 22.43
CA GLY A 477 14.97 -22.63 23.48
C GLY A 477 13.83 -21.67 23.11
N LEU A 478 13.78 -21.11 21.89
CA LEU A 478 12.69 -20.24 21.48
C LEU A 478 12.37 -20.35 19.98
N THR A 479 11.18 -20.86 19.67
CA THR A 479 10.64 -20.99 18.32
C THR A 479 9.37 -20.12 18.13
N PRO A 480 8.91 -19.90 16.88
CA PRO A 480 7.62 -19.27 16.64
C PRO A 480 6.45 -19.99 17.33
N ALA A 481 6.52 -21.31 17.49
CA ALA A 481 5.50 -22.09 18.19
C ALA A 481 5.47 -21.79 19.70
N ASP A 482 6.64 -21.62 20.32
CA ASP A 482 6.76 -21.27 21.74
C ASP A 482 6.20 -19.87 22.00
N ILE A 483 6.49 -18.90 21.12
CA ILE A 483 5.90 -17.55 21.20
C ILE A 483 4.38 -17.63 21.09
N ARG A 484 3.83 -18.39 20.11
CA ARG A 484 2.38 -18.57 19.98
C ARG A 484 1.74 -19.23 21.21
N LYS A 485 2.44 -20.18 21.84
CA LYS A 485 2.00 -20.83 23.08
C LYS A 485 1.99 -19.83 24.25
N TRP A 486 3.00 -18.97 24.35
CA TRP A 486 3.08 -17.90 25.35
C TRP A 486 1.95 -16.87 25.19
N MET A 487 1.52 -16.57 23.96
CA MET A 487 0.47 -15.58 23.69
C MET A 487 -0.89 -15.95 24.29
N GLY A 488 -1.18 -17.23 24.53
CA GLY A 488 -2.42 -17.72 25.12
C GLY A 488 -2.83 -19.11 24.61
N ASP A 489 -3.91 -19.65 25.18
CA ASP A 489 -4.51 -20.91 24.75
C ASP A 489 -5.63 -20.68 23.72
N PHE A 490 -5.32 -21.03 22.47
CA PHE A 490 -6.25 -20.91 21.34
C PHE A 490 -6.90 -22.25 20.94
N ARG A 491 -6.64 -23.36 21.64
CA ARG A 491 -7.05 -24.73 21.25
C ARG A 491 -8.57 -24.89 21.11
N LYS A 492 -9.35 -24.12 21.88
CA LYS A 492 -10.82 -24.11 21.84
C LYS A 492 -11.40 -23.42 20.59
N ILE A 493 -10.59 -22.70 19.80
CA ILE A 493 -11.06 -21.92 18.64
C ILE A 493 -10.89 -22.73 17.36
N ARG A 494 -12.00 -23.25 16.83
CA ARG A 494 -11.99 -24.07 15.59
C ARG A 494 -12.11 -23.26 14.30
N ASN A 495 -12.73 -22.08 14.35
CA ASN A 495 -12.88 -21.23 13.17
C ASN A 495 -11.55 -20.52 12.86
N VAL A 496 -11.00 -20.74 11.65
CA VAL A 496 -9.69 -20.23 11.22
C VAL A 496 -9.60 -18.71 11.26
N ALA A 497 -10.63 -18.01 10.76
CA ALA A 497 -10.65 -16.55 10.77
C ALA A 497 -10.67 -15.99 12.20
N LYS A 498 -11.47 -16.60 13.09
CA LYS A 498 -11.53 -16.24 14.51
C LYS A 498 -10.19 -16.54 15.19
N TYR A 499 -9.58 -17.69 14.92
CA TYR A 499 -8.27 -18.10 15.43
C TYR A 499 -7.19 -17.07 15.06
N ALA A 500 -7.03 -16.76 13.77
CA ALA A 500 -6.08 -15.77 13.30
C ALA A 500 -6.31 -14.38 13.93
N ALA A 501 -7.58 -13.96 14.03
CA ALA A 501 -7.94 -12.69 14.66
C ALA A 501 -7.72 -12.64 16.18
N ARG A 502 -7.69 -13.79 16.88
CA ARG A 502 -7.32 -13.85 18.31
C ARG A 502 -5.82 -13.89 18.50
N LEU A 503 -5.12 -14.70 17.70
CA LEU A 503 -3.66 -14.78 17.69
C LEU A 503 -3.04 -13.40 17.44
N GLY A 504 -3.55 -12.66 16.45
CA GLY A 504 -3.05 -11.33 16.10
C GLY A 504 -3.23 -10.24 17.17
N GLN A 505 -3.94 -10.48 18.28
CA GLN A 505 -4.25 -9.43 19.26
C GLN A 505 -3.01 -8.93 20.00
N SER A 506 -2.08 -9.82 20.32
CA SER A 506 -0.83 -9.47 21.02
C SER A 506 0.13 -8.63 20.15
N PHE A 507 -0.11 -8.56 18.84
CA PHE A 507 0.64 -7.73 17.89
C PHE A 507 0.00 -6.37 17.61
N SER A 508 -1.08 -6.02 18.32
CA SER A 508 -1.64 -4.66 18.26
C SER A 508 -0.65 -3.70 18.89
N SER A 509 -0.38 -2.56 18.26
CA SER A 509 0.38 -1.48 18.89
C SER A 509 -0.35 -1.03 20.16
N SER A 510 0.37 -1.02 21.28
CA SER A 510 -0.19 -0.69 22.59
C SER A 510 0.88 -0.17 23.54
N THR A 511 0.45 0.56 24.56
CA THR A 511 1.28 0.96 25.69
C THR A 511 1.05 -0.03 26.83
N GLU A 512 2.11 -0.72 27.27
CA GLU A 512 2.04 -1.52 28.50
C GLU A 512 1.96 -0.58 29.70
N THR A 513 1.04 -0.87 30.62
CA THR A 513 0.78 -0.01 31.77
C THR A 513 1.22 -0.67 33.08
N LEU A 514 0.31 -1.35 33.76
CA LEU A 514 0.50 -1.92 35.09
C LEU A 514 0.22 -3.43 35.07
N THR A 515 0.85 -4.14 36.01
CA THR A 515 0.49 -5.52 36.33
C THR A 515 -0.77 -5.50 37.20
N VAL A 516 -1.75 -6.34 36.87
CA VAL A 516 -2.99 -6.50 37.64
C VAL A 516 -3.12 -7.97 37.98
N TYR A 517 -3.10 -8.32 39.27
CA TYR A 517 -3.18 -9.72 39.69
C TYR A 517 -4.63 -10.22 39.68
N ARG A 518 -4.82 -11.55 39.72
CA ARG A 518 -6.16 -12.16 39.61
C ARG A 518 -7.08 -11.77 40.75
N ASP A 519 -6.54 -11.60 41.95
CA ASP A 519 -7.23 -11.14 43.15
C ASP A 519 -7.62 -9.66 43.10
N GLU A 520 -7.07 -8.89 42.14
CA GLU A 520 -7.40 -7.49 41.91
C GLU A 520 -8.42 -7.31 40.76
N VAL A 521 -8.87 -8.41 40.16
CA VAL A 521 -9.85 -8.46 39.07
C VAL A 521 -11.07 -9.24 39.50
N GLU A 522 -12.25 -8.64 39.36
CA GLU A 522 -13.51 -9.36 39.50
C GLU A 522 -14.14 -9.68 38.14
N VAL A 523 -14.82 -10.82 38.05
CA VAL A 523 -15.61 -11.18 36.87
C VAL A 523 -17.08 -10.96 37.19
N ILE A 524 -17.69 -9.98 36.51
CA ILE A 524 -19.09 -9.60 36.69
C ILE A 524 -19.95 -10.15 35.54
N PRO A 525 -21.26 -10.38 35.76
CA PRO A 525 -22.15 -10.86 34.70
C PRO A 525 -22.29 -9.85 33.57
N ASP A 526 -22.56 -10.38 32.37
CA ASP A 526 -23.03 -9.57 31.25
C ASP A 526 -24.45 -9.05 31.53
N VAL A 527 -24.73 -7.83 31.09
CA VAL A 527 -26.05 -7.22 31.19
C VAL A 527 -26.87 -7.67 30.00
N GLU A 528 -27.96 -8.37 30.28
CA GLU A 528 -28.83 -8.96 29.26
C GLU A 528 -30.30 -8.56 29.51
N ASN A 529 -31.08 -8.43 28.43
CA ASN A 529 -32.53 -8.36 28.58
C ASN A 529 -33.14 -9.77 28.68
N THR A 530 -34.45 -9.82 28.92
CA THR A 530 -35.22 -11.08 29.01
C THR A 530 -35.18 -11.92 27.72
N ALA A 531 -34.82 -11.33 26.58
CA ALA A 531 -34.67 -12.02 25.30
C ALA A 531 -33.22 -12.51 25.03
N GLY A 532 -32.29 -12.30 25.97
CA GLY A 532 -30.90 -12.74 25.86
C GLY A 532 -30.00 -11.84 25.01
N TYR A 533 -30.42 -10.60 24.70
CA TYR A 533 -29.53 -9.63 24.06
C TYR A 533 -28.57 -9.03 25.08
N VAL A 534 -27.27 -9.12 24.79
CA VAL A 534 -26.19 -8.61 25.65
C VAL A 534 -25.92 -7.14 25.34
N PHE A 535 -26.21 -6.25 26.29
CA PHE A 535 -25.96 -4.80 26.21
C PHE A 535 -24.52 -4.44 26.56
N SER A 536 -23.85 -5.28 27.35
CA SER A 536 -22.49 -5.06 27.84
C SER A 536 -21.38 -5.72 27.02
N ASP A 537 -21.64 -6.13 25.76
CA ASP A 537 -20.66 -6.89 24.97
C ASP A 537 -19.38 -6.09 24.76
N GLY A 538 -18.30 -6.56 25.38
CA GLY A 538 -16.98 -5.98 25.21
C GLY A 538 -16.73 -4.74 26.06
N ILE A 539 -17.52 -4.45 27.09
CA ILE A 539 -17.26 -3.37 28.06
C ILE A 539 -17.22 -3.86 29.51
N GLY A 540 -16.25 -3.37 30.28
CA GLY A 540 -16.11 -3.59 31.72
C GLY A 540 -15.89 -2.29 32.48
N LYS A 541 -15.46 -2.40 33.73
CA LYS A 541 -15.28 -1.28 34.66
C LYS A 541 -13.83 -1.18 35.13
N ILE A 542 -13.38 0.03 35.41
CA ILE A 542 -12.08 0.33 36.03
C ILE A 542 -12.30 1.27 37.22
N SER A 543 -11.66 1.00 38.35
CA SER A 543 -11.80 1.88 39.52
C SER A 543 -11.15 3.25 39.29
N PRO A 544 -11.63 4.32 39.94
CA PRO A 544 -11.06 5.66 39.78
C PRO A 544 -9.59 5.74 40.19
N GLU A 545 -9.16 5.08 41.28
CA GLU A 545 -7.75 5.06 41.66
C GLU A 545 -6.89 4.41 40.59
N PHE A 546 -7.34 3.26 40.05
CA PHE A 546 -6.56 2.53 39.08
C PHE A 546 -6.52 3.23 37.72
N ALA A 547 -7.62 3.87 37.29
CA ALA A 547 -7.66 4.70 36.10
C ALA A 547 -6.63 5.84 36.15
N ARG A 548 -6.47 6.53 37.30
CA ARG A 548 -5.44 7.55 37.50
C ARG A 548 -4.02 6.98 37.35
N ALA A 549 -3.78 5.80 37.92
CA ALA A 549 -2.47 5.14 37.83
C ALA A 549 -2.14 4.73 36.39
N VAL A 550 -3.12 4.20 35.66
CA VAL A 550 -3.02 3.86 34.22
C VAL A 550 -2.75 5.11 33.38
N ALA A 551 -3.50 6.20 33.61
CA ALA A 551 -3.32 7.47 32.89
C ALA A 551 -1.90 8.03 33.04
N LYS A 552 -1.36 8.03 34.27
CA LYS A 552 0.01 8.47 34.55
C LYS A 552 1.04 7.65 33.78
N LYS A 553 0.83 6.33 33.68
CA LYS A 553 1.72 5.42 32.93
C LYS A 553 1.61 5.59 31.42
N CYS A 554 0.47 6.05 30.92
CA CYS A 554 0.29 6.50 29.54
C CYS A 554 0.81 7.92 29.27
N HIS A 555 1.53 8.53 30.22
CA HIS A 555 2.03 9.91 30.15
C HIS A 555 0.93 10.96 29.99
N ILE A 556 -0.27 10.68 30.52
CA ILE A 556 -1.41 11.61 30.54
C ILE A 556 -1.39 12.31 31.89
N THR A 557 -1.07 13.62 31.89
CA THR A 557 -0.88 14.40 33.12
C THR A 557 -1.96 15.45 33.37
N THR A 558 -2.76 15.79 32.37
CA THR A 558 -3.76 16.87 32.47
C THR A 558 -5.07 16.42 33.13
N ALA A 559 -5.65 15.32 32.65
CA ALA A 559 -6.89 14.75 33.19
C ALA A 559 -6.91 13.24 33.00
N THR A 560 -7.60 12.53 33.90
CA THR A 560 -7.76 11.07 33.78
C THR A 560 -8.86 10.77 32.75
N PRO A 561 -8.57 9.96 31.70
CA PRO A 561 -9.60 9.54 30.75
C PRO A 561 -10.72 8.73 31.43
N SER A 562 -11.96 8.95 31.01
CA SER A 562 -13.13 8.23 31.50
C SER A 562 -13.25 6.80 30.95
N ALA A 563 -12.58 6.47 29.84
CA ALA A 563 -12.57 5.11 29.30
C ALA A 563 -11.26 4.75 28.60
N PHE A 564 -10.94 3.45 28.62
CA PHE A 564 -9.74 2.88 28.01
C PHE A 564 -10.09 1.67 27.16
N GLN A 565 -9.57 1.62 25.93
CA GLN A 565 -9.57 0.39 25.13
C GLN A 565 -8.39 -0.46 25.54
N ILE A 566 -8.66 -1.67 26.03
CA ILE A 566 -7.64 -2.50 26.69
C ILE A 566 -7.41 -3.86 26.03
N ARG A 567 -6.25 -4.44 26.35
CA ARG A 567 -5.98 -5.88 26.29
C ARG A 567 -5.42 -6.32 27.63
N TYR A 568 -5.97 -7.38 28.20
CA TYR A 568 -5.54 -7.92 29.49
C TYR A 568 -5.73 -9.44 29.46
N GLY A 569 -4.65 -10.23 29.53
CA GLY A 569 -4.73 -11.66 29.25
C GLY A 569 -5.41 -11.93 27.89
N GLY A 570 -6.48 -12.73 27.90
CA GLY A 570 -7.36 -12.93 26.75
C GLY A 570 -8.61 -12.04 26.71
N TYR A 571 -8.72 -11.07 27.61
CA TYR A 571 -9.78 -10.06 27.62
C TYR A 571 -9.49 -8.94 26.62
N LYS A 572 -10.52 -8.61 25.82
CA LYS A 572 -10.50 -7.53 24.84
C LYS A 572 -11.79 -6.72 24.94
N GLY A 573 -11.65 -5.42 25.09
CA GLY A 573 -12.81 -4.52 25.15
C GLY A 573 -12.44 -3.09 25.52
N VAL A 574 -13.43 -2.39 26.04
CA VAL A 574 -13.33 -1.09 26.70
C VAL A 574 -13.53 -1.29 28.20
N VAL A 575 -12.85 -0.51 29.04
CA VAL A 575 -13.20 -0.35 30.46
C VAL A 575 -13.50 1.12 30.72
N ALA A 576 -14.62 1.38 31.39
CA ALA A 576 -15.07 2.71 31.76
C ALA A 576 -14.88 2.94 33.27
N VAL A 577 -14.55 4.17 33.65
CA VAL A 577 -14.42 4.54 35.06
C VAL A 577 -15.79 4.41 35.72
N ASP A 578 -15.87 3.57 36.75
CA ASP A 578 -17.07 3.45 37.60
C ASP A 578 -16.73 3.98 39.00
N PRO A 579 -17.32 5.11 39.43
CA PRO A 579 -17.10 5.68 40.76
C PRO A 579 -17.42 4.73 41.92
N THR A 580 -18.21 3.69 41.70
CA THR A 580 -18.61 2.71 42.70
C THR A 580 -17.73 1.46 42.75
N SER A 581 -16.82 1.30 41.79
CA SER A 581 -15.96 0.12 41.69
C SER A 581 -14.75 0.23 42.61
N SER A 582 -14.59 -0.74 43.53
CA SER A 582 -13.43 -0.88 44.42
C SER A 582 -12.33 -1.78 43.84
N MET A 583 -12.68 -2.67 42.91
CA MET A 583 -11.75 -3.56 42.22
C MET A 583 -11.01 -2.82 41.11
N LYS A 584 -9.72 -3.14 40.88
CA LYS A 584 -8.96 -2.47 39.81
C LYS A 584 -9.63 -2.64 38.45
N LEU A 585 -10.10 -3.85 38.15
CA LEU A 585 -10.87 -4.15 36.94
C LEU A 585 -12.07 -5.05 37.26
N SER A 586 -13.23 -4.69 36.74
CA SER A 586 -14.42 -5.55 36.71
C SER A 586 -14.70 -5.97 35.27
N LEU A 587 -14.42 -7.21 34.92
CA LEU A 587 -14.46 -7.72 33.53
C LEU A 587 -15.65 -8.65 33.31
N ARG A 588 -16.12 -8.74 32.07
CA ARG A 588 -17.28 -9.57 31.69
C ARG A 588 -16.89 -10.78 30.86
N LYS A 589 -17.73 -11.81 30.86
CA LYS A 589 -17.51 -13.04 30.09
C LYS A 589 -17.46 -12.76 28.59
N SER A 590 -18.31 -11.87 28.08
CA SER A 590 -18.28 -11.40 26.69
C SER A 590 -16.91 -10.85 26.29
N MET A 591 -16.15 -10.24 27.21
CA MET A 591 -14.83 -9.69 26.94
C MET A 591 -13.74 -10.77 26.83
N SER A 592 -13.91 -11.93 27.46
CA SER A 592 -12.92 -13.03 27.44
C SER A 592 -12.95 -13.78 26.11
N LYS A 593 -11.86 -13.69 25.35
CA LYS A 593 -11.82 -14.21 23.97
C LYS A 593 -10.99 -15.50 23.82
N TYR A 594 -10.09 -15.77 24.77
CA TYR A 594 -9.27 -16.98 24.91
C TYR A 594 -8.66 -17.00 26.32
N GLU A 595 -8.12 -18.15 26.75
CA GLU A 595 -7.49 -18.28 28.07
C GLU A 595 -6.02 -17.83 28.02
N SER A 596 -5.55 -17.13 29.06
CA SER A 596 -4.18 -16.64 29.14
C SER A 596 -3.79 -16.40 30.60
N GLU A 597 -2.52 -16.63 30.93
CA GLU A 597 -1.95 -16.35 32.25
C GLU A 597 -1.35 -14.94 32.35
N ASN A 598 -1.32 -14.20 31.25
CA ASN A 598 -0.73 -12.86 31.21
C ASN A 598 -1.56 -11.86 32.04
N ASN A 599 -0.89 -11.20 32.98
CA ASN A 599 -1.46 -10.26 33.94
C ASN A 599 -1.06 -8.79 33.67
N LYS A 600 -0.51 -8.49 32.49
CA LYS A 600 -0.15 -7.13 32.08
C LYS A 600 -1.33 -6.45 31.38
N LEU A 601 -1.64 -5.22 31.81
CA LEU A 601 -2.64 -4.38 31.17
C LEU A 601 -2.00 -3.54 30.06
N ASP A 602 -2.53 -3.69 28.86
CA ASP A 602 -2.17 -2.89 27.68
C ASP A 602 -3.30 -1.93 27.31
N VAL A 603 -2.96 -0.66 27.13
CA VAL A 603 -3.89 0.37 26.64
C VAL A 603 -3.59 0.63 25.16
N LEU A 604 -4.63 0.54 24.33
CA LEU A 604 -4.56 0.77 22.88
C LEU A 604 -5.06 2.17 22.51
N ALA A 605 -6.06 2.65 23.24
CA ALA A 605 -6.66 3.97 23.09
C ALA A 605 -7.35 4.36 24.40
N TYR A 606 -7.66 5.63 24.56
CA TYR A 606 -8.38 6.18 25.70
C TYR A 606 -9.32 7.29 25.22
N SER A 607 -10.32 7.64 26.03
CA SER A 607 -11.24 8.74 25.73
C SER A 607 -10.49 10.07 25.69
N LYS A 608 -10.71 10.81 24.61
CA LYS A 608 -10.14 12.14 24.34
C LYS A 608 -10.91 12.79 23.20
N TYR A 609 -10.70 14.09 23.01
CA TYR A 609 -11.15 14.79 21.81
C TYR A 609 -10.68 14.06 20.53
N GLN A 610 -11.63 13.65 19.70
CA GLN A 610 -11.36 13.15 18.34
C GLN A 610 -12.32 13.79 17.32
N PRO A 611 -11.79 14.43 16.27
CA PRO A 611 -12.61 15.07 15.25
C PRO A 611 -13.43 14.04 14.44
N CYS A 612 -14.65 14.43 14.07
CA CYS A 612 -15.52 13.62 13.24
C CYS A 612 -15.44 14.04 11.76
N TYR A 613 -15.50 13.05 10.89
CA TYR A 613 -15.53 13.25 9.44
C TYR A 613 -16.64 12.40 8.83
N LEU A 614 -17.37 12.97 7.87
CA LEU A 614 -18.10 12.16 6.92
C LEU A 614 -17.12 11.40 6.04
N ASN A 615 -17.56 10.24 5.56
CA ASN A 615 -16.85 9.43 4.59
C ASN A 615 -17.85 8.95 3.53
N ARG A 616 -17.35 8.31 2.47
CA ARG A 616 -18.20 7.80 1.38
C ARG A 616 -19.38 6.93 1.87
N GLN A 617 -19.16 6.05 2.85
CA GLN A 617 -20.21 5.16 3.36
C GLN A 617 -21.32 5.96 4.05
N LEU A 618 -20.96 6.86 4.96
CA LEU A 618 -21.93 7.71 5.67
C LEU A 618 -22.69 8.63 4.71
N ILE A 619 -22.00 9.23 3.73
CA ILE A 619 -22.63 10.10 2.73
C ILE A 619 -23.67 9.31 1.93
N THR A 620 -23.31 8.11 1.43
CA THR A 620 -24.22 7.25 0.69
C THR A 620 -25.44 6.87 1.53
N LEU A 621 -25.26 6.46 2.78
CA LEU A 621 -26.39 6.07 3.64
C LEU A 621 -27.29 7.26 3.98
N LEU A 622 -26.71 8.42 4.31
CA LEU A 622 -27.48 9.64 4.60
C LEU A 622 -28.26 10.13 3.36
N SER A 623 -27.66 10.06 2.18
CA SER A 623 -28.33 10.37 0.91
C SER A 623 -29.52 9.45 0.66
N THR A 624 -29.34 8.13 0.84
CA THR A 624 -30.42 7.13 0.76
C THR A 624 -31.54 7.37 1.77
N LEU A 625 -31.20 7.87 2.97
CA LEU A 625 -32.17 8.25 4.00
C LEU A 625 -32.84 9.62 3.76
N GLY A 626 -32.57 10.27 2.62
CA GLY A 626 -33.25 11.49 2.18
C GLY A 626 -32.50 12.80 2.43
N VAL A 627 -31.24 12.76 2.87
CA VAL A 627 -30.41 13.98 2.96
C VAL A 627 -30.00 14.41 1.56
N ARG A 628 -30.45 15.60 1.13
CA ARG A 628 -30.15 16.14 -0.21
C ARG A 628 -28.65 16.26 -0.47
N ASP A 629 -28.20 15.81 -1.64
CA ASP A 629 -26.78 15.79 -2.02
C ASP A 629 -26.11 17.16 -2.00
N ALA A 630 -26.85 18.22 -2.35
CA ALA A 630 -26.39 19.61 -2.27
C ALA A 630 -25.88 20.03 -0.87
N ILE A 631 -26.32 19.36 0.20
CA ILE A 631 -25.81 19.59 1.55
C ILE A 631 -24.37 19.08 1.68
N PHE A 632 -24.06 17.92 1.12
CA PHE A 632 -22.71 17.35 1.13
C PHE A 632 -21.76 18.17 0.25
N GLU A 633 -22.22 18.60 -0.92
CA GLU A 633 -21.46 19.47 -1.82
C GLU A 633 -21.11 20.81 -1.14
N ARG A 634 -22.08 21.44 -0.48
CA ARG A 634 -21.85 22.66 0.30
C ARG A 634 -20.84 22.43 1.43
N LYS A 635 -20.98 21.33 2.18
CA LYS A 635 -20.04 20.96 3.26
C LYS A 635 -18.63 20.70 2.73
N GLN A 636 -18.51 20.09 1.55
CA GLN A 636 -17.24 19.90 0.87
C GLN A 636 -16.62 21.24 0.45
N GLY A 637 -17.42 22.15 -0.14
CA GLY A 637 -16.98 23.49 -0.51
C GLY A 637 -16.52 24.32 0.68
N GLU A 638 -17.24 24.25 1.82
CA GLU A 638 -16.83 24.84 3.09
C GLU A 638 -15.45 24.32 3.54
N ALA A 639 -15.24 23.00 3.48
CA ALA A 639 -13.96 22.39 3.84
C ALA A 639 -12.81 22.80 2.92
N VAL A 640 -13.04 22.91 1.60
CA VAL A 640 -12.03 23.41 0.65
C VAL A 640 -11.67 24.86 0.96
N LYS A 641 -12.67 25.72 1.20
CA LYS A 641 -12.43 27.12 1.56
C LYS A 641 -11.61 27.27 2.85
N GLN A 642 -11.89 26.45 3.87
CA GLN A 642 -11.08 26.43 5.08
C GLN A 642 -9.61 26.03 4.80
N LEU A 643 -9.40 25.03 3.94
CA LEU A 643 -8.06 24.59 3.53
C LEU A 643 -7.32 25.61 2.66
N ASP A 644 -8.03 26.48 1.94
CA ASP A 644 -7.40 27.58 1.20
C ASP A 644 -7.02 28.73 2.15
N ASN A 645 -7.89 29.07 3.08
CA ASN A 645 -7.67 30.16 4.04
C ASN A 645 -6.45 29.92 4.96
N MET A 646 -6.15 28.67 5.32
CA MET A 646 -4.96 28.35 6.14
C MET A 646 -3.62 28.72 5.49
N LEU A 647 -3.58 28.99 4.18
CA LEU A 647 -2.35 29.43 3.51
C LEU A 647 -2.09 30.93 3.64
N VAL A 648 -3.06 31.71 4.13
CA VAL A 648 -3.01 33.17 4.14
C VAL A 648 -3.27 33.72 5.54
N ASP A 649 -4.28 33.19 6.24
CA ASP A 649 -4.68 33.66 7.55
C ASP A 649 -4.02 32.82 8.67
N PRO A 650 -3.16 33.42 9.53
CA PRO A 650 -2.52 32.71 10.65
C PRO A 650 -3.51 32.04 11.61
N ALA A 651 -4.69 32.65 11.84
CA ALA A 651 -5.69 32.09 12.73
C ALA A 651 -6.33 30.82 12.13
N SER A 652 -6.69 30.87 10.84
CA SER A 652 -7.17 29.70 10.08
C SER A 652 -6.11 28.61 9.98
N ALA A 653 -4.83 28.98 9.85
CA ALA A 653 -3.72 28.02 9.87
C ALA A 653 -3.61 27.30 11.22
N GLN A 654 -3.69 28.06 12.31
CA GLN A 654 -3.67 27.51 13.66
C GLN A 654 -4.85 26.57 13.91
N GLU A 655 -6.07 26.93 13.48
CA GLU A 655 -7.25 26.07 13.57
C GLU A 655 -7.04 24.74 12.82
N ALA A 656 -6.56 24.81 11.58
CA ALA A 656 -6.29 23.63 10.77
C ALA A 656 -5.21 22.72 11.40
N ILE A 657 -4.23 23.32 12.06
CA ILE A 657 -3.16 22.62 12.80
C ILE A 657 -3.70 21.96 14.07
N GLU A 658 -4.58 22.61 14.81
CA GLU A 658 -5.15 22.05 16.04
C GLU A 658 -6.06 20.84 15.79
N VAL A 659 -6.68 20.75 14.60
CA VAL A 659 -7.49 19.59 14.17
C VAL A 659 -6.60 18.41 13.72
N MET A 660 -5.28 18.57 13.69
CA MET A 660 -4.35 17.49 13.35
C MET A 660 -4.21 16.43 14.43
N SER A 661 -3.63 15.28 14.04
CA SER A 661 -3.01 14.37 15.00
C SER A 661 -1.80 15.05 15.66
N PRO A 662 -1.64 14.93 16.99
CA PRO A 662 -0.47 15.44 17.68
C PRO A 662 0.81 14.82 17.11
N GLY A 663 1.86 15.62 16.98
CA GLY A 663 3.15 15.20 16.43
C GLY A 663 4.16 16.35 16.48
N GLU A 664 5.44 16.01 16.42
CA GLU A 664 6.54 16.98 16.57
C GLU A 664 6.50 18.07 15.50
N THR A 665 6.26 17.70 14.24
CA THR A 665 6.09 18.66 13.13
C THR A 665 4.89 19.59 13.35
N THR A 666 3.76 19.06 13.82
CA THR A 666 2.56 19.85 14.13
C THR A 666 2.83 20.85 15.26
N ASN A 667 3.59 20.43 16.29
CA ASN A 667 3.99 21.30 17.39
C ASN A 667 4.91 22.42 16.89
N ILE A 668 5.91 22.11 16.06
CA ILE A 668 6.78 23.13 15.46
C ILE A 668 5.96 24.16 14.68
N LEU A 669 5.04 23.71 13.82
CA LEU A 669 4.16 24.61 13.06
C LEU A 669 3.31 25.50 13.96
N LYS A 670 2.77 24.92 15.05
CA LYS A 670 1.99 25.66 16.04
C LYS A 670 2.83 26.73 16.73
N GLU A 671 4.02 26.38 17.21
CA GLU A 671 4.94 27.32 17.85
C GLU A 671 5.36 28.44 16.88
N MET A 672 5.60 28.13 15.61
CA MET A 672 5.91 29.15 14.60
C MET A 672 4.76 30.15 14.45
N LEU A 673 3.51 29.69 14.36
CA LEU A 673 2.36 30.60 14.29
C LEU A 673 2.20 31.41 15.59
N LEU A 674 2.41 30.80 16.76
CA LEU A 674 2.36 31.49 18.05
C LEU A 674 3.44 32.56 18.19
N CYS A 675 4.63 32.34 17.59
CA CYS A 675 5.69 33.35 17.50
C CYS A 675 5.40 34.46 16.46
N GLY A 676 4.26 34.41 15.76
CA GLY A 676 3.83 35.45 14.82
C GLY A 676 4.36 35.27 13.39
N TYR A 677 4.95 34.12 13.04
CA TYR A 677 5.30 33.82 11.66
C TYR A 677 4.04 33.72 10.79
N LYS A 678 4.08 34.32 9.60
CA LYS A 678 2.93 34.34 8.68
C LYS A 678 3.01 33.19 7.66
N PRO A 679 1.89 32.48 7.40
CA PRO A 679 1.81 31.40 6.41
C PRO A 679 2.33 31.71 5.00
N ASP A 680 2.18 32.95 4.57
CA ASP A 680 2.51 33.44 3.22
C ASP A 680 3.90 34.10 3.15
N ALA A 681 4.54 34.38 4.29
CA ALA A 681 5.82 35.09 4.36
C ALA A 681 7.00 34.18 4.71
N GLU A 682 6.80 33.16 5.56
CA GLU A 682 7.88 32.27 5.98
C GLU A 682 7.91 31.01 5.08
N PRO A 683 8.99 30.78 4.29
CA PRO A 683 9.03 29.72 3.29
C PRO A 683 8.84 28.30 3.83
N PHE A 684 9.38 27.98 5.00
CA PHE A 684 9.29 26.64 5.58
C PHE A 684 7.86 26.31 6.03
N LEU A 685 7.22 27.23 6.76
CA LEU A 685 5.82 27.20 7.17
C LEU A 685 4.90 27.12 5.94
N SER A 686 5.12 27.98 4.95
CA SER A 686 4.34 27.98 3.71
C SER A 686 4.39 26.62 3.00
N MET A 687 5.59 26.06 2.83
CA MET A 687 5.79 24.76 2.18
C MET A 687 5.09 23.61 2.94
N LEU A 688 5.18 23.61 4.27
CA LEU A 688 4.53 22.60 5.10
C LEU A 688 2.99 22.72 5.08
N LEU A 689 2.46 23.94 5.15
CA LEU A 689 1.02 24.20 5.05
C LEU A 689 0.49 23.83 3.65
N GLN A 690 1.21 24.13 2.58
CA GLN A 690 0.85 23.71 1.23
C GLN A 690 0.83 22.19 1.09
N THR A 691 1.82 21.49 1.66
CA THR A 691 1.89 20.03 1.68
C THR A 691 0.70 19.44 2.46
N PHE A 692 0.36 20.04 3.59
CA PHE A 692 -0.81 19.66 4.38
C PHE A 692 -2.11 19.84 3.58
N ARG A 693 -2.31 21.02 2.98
CA ARG A 693 -3.47 21.31 2.12
C ARG A 693 -3.58 20.28 1.00
N ALA A 694 -2.49 20.03 0.28
CA ALA A 694 -2.46 19.04 -0.80
C ALA A 694 -2.87 17.65 -0.30
N THR A 695 -2.36 17.22 0.86
CA THR A 695 -2.71 15.93 1.49
C THR A 695 -4.21 15.87 1.81
N LYS A 696 -4.79 16.92 2.41
CA LYS A 696 -6.22 16.97 2.75
C LYS A 696 -7.13 17.03 1.54
N LEU A 697 -6.75 17.74 0.49
CA LEU A 697 -7.46 17.73 -0.79
C LEU A 697 -7.44 16.34 -1.44
N VAL A 698 -6.33 15.60 -1.34
CA VAL A 698 -6.27 14.20 -1.79
C VAL A 698 -7.19 13.32 -0.94
N GLU A 699 -7.24 13.48 0.38
CA GLU A 699 -8.21 12.74 1.24
C GLU A 699 -9.66 13.08 0.88
N LEU A 700 -9.98 14.34 0.63
CA LEU A 700 -11.31 14.77 0.18
C LEU A 700 -11.69 14.13 -1.17
N ARG A 701 -10.79 14.19 -2.16
CA ARG A 701 -11.01 13.59 -3.49
C ARG A 701 -11.15 12.07 -3.43
N THR A 702 -10.26 11.40 -2.70
CA THR A 702 -10.13 9.93 -2.72
C THR A 702 -10.99 9.22 -1.69
N ARG A 703 -11.44 9.89 -0.62
CA ARG A 703 -12.19 9.28 0.49
C ARG A 703 -13.43 10.07 0.90
N SER A 704 -13.68 11.24 0.31
CA SER A 704 -14.76 12.15 0.71
C SER A 704 -14.73 12.44 2.22
N ARG A 705 -13.52 12.63 2.77
CA ARG A 705 -13.26 12.84 4.20
C ARG A 705 -13.61 14.28 4.61
N ILE A 706 -14.90 14.58 4.72
CA ILE A 706 -15.40 15.94 5.00
C ILE A 706 -15.48 16.16 6.51
N PHE A 707 -14.79 17.17 7.03
CA PHE A 707 -14.78 17.51 8.45
C PHE A 707 -16.15 18.03 8.92
N ILE A 708 -16.61 17.57 10.09
CA ILE A 708 -17.87 18.02 10.70
C ILE A 708 -17.58 18.69 12.05
N PRO A 709 -17.60 20.03 12.13
CA PRO A 709 -17.20 20.76 13.33
C PRO A 709 -17.97 20.39 14.59
N LYS A 710 -19.27 20.11 14.48
CA LYS A 710 -20.12 19.68 15.61
C LYS A 710 -20.06 18.18 15.92
N GLY A 711 -19.39 17.40 15.08
CA GLY A 711 -19.28 15.96 15.25
C GLY A 711 -18.07 15.59 16.09
N ARG A 712 -18.17 14.49 16.83
CA ARG A 712 -17.06 13.87 17.56
C ARG A 712 -17.01 12.37 17.28
N SER A 713 -15.82 11.80 17.26
CA SER A 713 -15.63 10.34 17.31
C SER A 713 -15.43 9.96 18.77
N LEU A 714 -16.41 9.27 19.36
CA LEU A 714 -16.43 8.98 20.81
C LEU A 714 -16.33 7.49 21.08
N MET A 715 -15.75 7.13 22.22
CA MET A 715 -15.77 5.75 22.70
C MET A 715 -17.17 5.42 23.23
N GLY A 716 -17.72 4.28 22.82
CA GLY A 716 -19.01 3.80 23.31
C GLY A 716 -18.88 3.18 24.71
N CYS A 717 -19.72 3.63 25.63
CA CYS A 717 -19.78 3.18 27.02
C CYS A 717 -21.19 2.73 27.40
N LEU A 718 -21.30 2.00 28.52
CA LEU A 718 -22.55 1.48 29.06
C LEU A 718 -22.94 2.29 30.30
N ASP A 719 -24.22 2.60 30.43
CA ASP A 719 -24.78 3.17 31.65
C ASP A 719 -24.94 2.09 32.73
N GLU A 720 -23.92 1.95 33.57
CA GLU A 720 -23.94 1.05 34.73
C GLU A 720 -24.97 1.48 35.79
N THR A 721 -25.43 2.74 35.78
CA THR A 721 -26.39 3.28 36.77
C THR A 721 -27.85 2.94 36.46
N ARG A 722 -28.13 2.46 35.25
CA ARG A 722 -29.49 2.12 34.76
C ARG A 722 -30.44 3.32 34.74
N THR A 723 -29.92 4.52 34.57
CA THR A 723 -30.71 5.76 34.55
C THR A 723 -31.27 6.05 33.17
N LEU A 724 -30.50 5.82 32.10
CA LEU A 724 -30.93 6.09 30.72
C LEU A 724 -32.03 5.12 30.25
N ASP A 725 -33.03 5.66 29.54
CA ASP A 725 -34.08 4.89 28.88
C ASP A 725 -33.74 4.53 27.43
N TYR A 726 -34.51 3.59 26.87
CA TYR A 726 -34.31 3.16 25.49
C TYR A 726 -34.52 4.32 24.52
N GLY A 727 -33.51 4.59 23.68
CA GLY A 727 -33.49 5.71 22.74
C GLY A 727 -32.78 6.96 23.27
N GLU A 728 -32.37 6.96 24.55
CA GLU A 728 -31.59 8.03 25.15
C GLU A 728 -30.09 7.72 25.14
N VAL A 729 -29.25 8.76 25.21
CA VAL A 729 -27.80 8.65 25.42
C VAL A 729 -27.32 9.80 26.31
N PHE A 730 -26.21 9.59 27.00
CA PHE A 730 -25.49 10.68 27.66
C PHE A 730 -24.18 10.97 26.92
N VAL A 731 -23.91 12.26 26.67
CA VAL A 731 -22.70 12.73 26.00
C VAL A 731 -22.19 14.00 26.66
N GLN A 732 -20.96 13.95 27.17
CA GLN A 732 -20.23 15.11 27.67
C GLN A 732 -18.86 15.17 26.98
N VAL A 733 -18.51 16.36 26.46
CA VAL A 733 -17.30 16.56 25.66
C VAL A 733 -16.38 17.58 26.30
N SER A 734 -15.07 17.40 26.15
CA SER A 734 -14.07 18.40 26.53
C SER A 734 -14.08 19.61 25.59
N ARG A 735 -13.85 20.81 26.13
CA ARG A 735 -13.62 22.07 25.40
C ARG A 735 -12.13 22.41 25.48
N THR A 736 -11.52 22.75 24.36
CA THR A 736 -10.15 23.27 24.33
C THR A 736 -10.10 24.67 24.95
N GLU A 737 -9.17 24.90 25.88
CA GLU A 737 -9.09 26.11 26.73
C GLU A 737 -8.88 27.44 25.95
N ASN A 738 -8.52 27.41 24.66
CA ASN A 738 -8.30 28.62 23.84
C ASN A 738 -9.54 29.11 23.04
N LYS A 739 -10.76 28.69 23.40
CA LYS A 739 -11.98 29.03 22.62
C LYS A 739 -12.76 30.25 23.13
N ASN A 740 -12.09 31.39 23.31
CA ASN A 740 -12.80 32.68 23.45
C ASN A 740 -13.18 33.34 22.10
N VAL A 741 -12.85 32.73 20.96
CA VAL A 741 -13.02 33.39 19.63
C VAL A 741 -14.10 32.75 18.74
N TYR A 742 -14.56 31.51 18.97
CA TYR A 742 -15.58 30.91 18.10
C TYR A 742 -16.64 30.04 18.79
N ASP A 743 -17.89 30.24 18.37
CA ASP A 743 -19.07 29.45 18.69
C ASP A 743 -18.97 28.05 18.04
N ASP A 744 -18.58 27.04 18.82
CA ASP A 744 -18.67 25.60 18.47
C ASP A 744 -20.14 25.19 18.16
N GLY A 745 -21.10 26.11 18.33
CA GLY A 745 -22.54 25.89 18.21
C GLY A 745 -23.10 24.89 19.21
N LEU A 746 -22.24 24.34 20.08
CA LEU A 746 -22.53 23.54 21.26
C LEU A 746 -23.06 24.42 22.41
N SER A 747 -22.79 25.72 22.38
CA SER A 747 -23.33 26.73 23.31
C SER A 747 -24.86 26.70 23.35
N LYS A 748 -25.53 26.48 22.20
CA LYS A 748 -26.99 26.41 22.07
C LYS A 748 -27.62 25.10 22.56
N PHE A 749 -26.81 24.06 22.82
CA PHE A 749 -27.27 22.74 23.26
C PHE A 749 -26.75 22.36 24.67
N SER A 750 -25.97 23.25 25.29
CA SER A 750 -25.47 23.11 26.65
C SER A 750 -26.51 23.67 27.62
N GLY A 751 -27.13 22.80 28.41
CA GLY A 751 -27.88 23.23 29.60
C GLY A 751 -26.97 23.11 30.81
N ASN A 752 -26.69 24.26 31.45
CA ASN A 752 -25.80 24.49 32.60
C ASN A 752 -24.29 24.33 32.33
N GLU A 753 -23.55 25.40 32.63
CA GLU A 753 -22.09 25.44 32.68
C GLU A 753 -21.61 24.68 33.93
N LEU A 754 -20.98 23.52 33.73
CA LEU A 754 -20.19 22.88 34.79
C LEU A 754 -18.77 23.46 34.77
N LYS A 755 -18.30 23.89 35.94
CA LYS A 755 -16.91 24.36 36.16
C LYS A 755 -15.93 23.28 35.68
N GLY A 756 -15.04 23.61 34.74
CA GLY A 756 -13.93 22.73 34.34
C GLY A 756 -13.73 22.47 32.84
N GLY A 757 -14.28 23.30 31.94
CA GLY A 757 -13.95 23.20 30.51
C GLY A 757 -14.60 22.02 29.78
N THR A 758 -15.72 21.48 30.28
CA THR A 758 -16.53 20.45 29.59
C THR A 758 -17.92 20.98 29.23
N ALA A 759 -18.63 20.30 28.32
CA ALA A 759 -20.01 20.63 27.95
C ALA A 759 -20.86 19.37 27.79
N VAL A 760 -22.02 19.34 28.48
CA VAL A 760 -23.04 18.30 28.30
C VAL A 760 -23.88 18.60 27.06
N VAL A 761 -24.04 17.61 26.19
CA VAL A 761 -24.83 17.73 24.95
C VAL A 761 -26.27 17.32 25.23
N LYS A 762 -27.24 18.17 24.86
CA LYS A 762 -28.67 17.87 24.94
C LYS A 762 -29.33 17.96 23.57
N GLY A 763 -30.40 17.19 23.34
CA GLY A 763 -31.17 17.22 22.10
C GLY A 763 -30.92 16.03 21.17
N LYS A 764 -31.46 16.08 19.96
CA LYS A 764 -31.32 14.98 18.99
C LYS A 764 -29.88 14.88 18.50
N VAL A 765 -29.34 13.66 18.53
CA VAL A 765 -28.00 13.33 18.03
C VAL A 765 -28.08 12.20 17.02
N ILE A 766 -27.14 12.19 16.07
CA ILE A 766 -26.96 11.10 15.12
C ILE A 766 -25.74 10.29 15.55
N VAL A 767 -25.92 8.98 15.73
CA VAL A 767 -24.86 8.05 16.11
C VAL A 767 -24.72 7.00 15.01
N SER A 768 -23.48 6.70 14.65
CA SER A 768 -23.16 5.63 13.70
C SER A 768 -21.78 5.04 14.00
N LYS A 769 -21.54 3.82 13.52
CA LYS A 769 -20.30 3.07 13.76
C LYS A 769 -19.68 2.64 12.44
N ASN A 770 -18.47 3.10 12.17
CA ASN A 770 -17.73 2.68 10.97
C ASN A 770 -17.18 1.24 11.13
N PRO A 771 -17.23 0.40 10.07
CA PRO A 771 -17.87 0.64 8.77
C PRO A 771 -19.40 0.55 8.83
N CYS A 772 -20.10 1.38 8.05
CA CYS A 772 -21.56 1.41 7.97
C CYS A 772 -21.97 0.82 6.61
N LEU A 773 -22.87 -0.16 6.61
CA LEU A 773 -23.26 -0.91 5.41
C LEU A 773 -24.78 -0.92 5.17
N HIS A 774 -25.58 -0.65 6.20
CA HIS A 774 -27.02 -0.65 6.12
C HIS A 774 -27.59 0.70 6.62
N PRO A 775 -28.69 1.22 6.06
CA PRO A 775 -29.29 2.48 6.54
C PRO A 775 -29.63 2.49 8.04
N GLY A 776 -29.96 1.31 8.59
CA GLY A 776 -30.18 1.10 10.02
C GLY A 776 -28.93 1.23 10.91
N ASP A 777 -27.72 1.36 10.35
CA ASP A 777 -26.49 1.62 11.10
C ASP A 777 -26.37 3.11 11.53
N ILE A 778 -27.32 3.95 11.11
CA ILE A 778 -27.44 5.35 11.49
C ILE A 778 -28.66 5.48 12.41
N HIS A 779 -28.41 5.83 13.66
CA HIS A 779 -29.45 6.01 14.67
C HIS A 779 -29.62 7.47 15.03
N VAL A 780 -30.88 7.91 15.15
CA VAL A 780 -31.24 9.18 15.76
C VAL A 780 -31.63 8.89 17.21
N LEU A 781 -30.89 9.46 18.16
CA LEU A 781 -31.07 9.25 19.59
C LEU A 781 -31.29 10.59 20.29
N GLN A 782 -31.80 10.55 21.52
CA GLN A 782 -32.01 11.73 22.35
C GLN A 782 -30.87 11.85 23.38
N ALA A 783 -30.04 12.88 23.26
CA ALA A 783 -29.06 13.20 24.28
C ALA A 783 -29.73 13.89 25.47
N VAL A 784 -29.54 13.34 26.66
CA VAL A 784 -30.14 13.81 27.93
C VAL A 784 -29.05 14.07 28.96
N ASP A 785 -29.35 14.95 29.90
CA ASP A 785 -28.43 15.31 30.99
C ASP A 785 -28.72 14.47 32.23
N VAL A 786 -27.70 13.73 32.67
CA VAL A 786 -27.80 12.79 33.77
C VAL A 786 -26.65 13.08 34.74
N PRO A 787 -26.92 13.74 35.89
CA PRO A 787 -25.88 14.16 36.83
C PRO A 787 -24.95 13.05 37.32
N CYS A 788 -25.47 11.82 37.54
CA CYS A 788 -24.63 10.71 37.96
C CYS A 788 -23.63 10.24 36.90
N LEU A 789 -23.81 10.63 35.62
CA LEU A 789 -22.91 10.30 34.51
C LEU A 789 -21.91 11.41 34.16
N HIS A 790 -21.88 12.54 34.88
CA HIS A 790 -20.97 13.67 34.59
C HIS A 790 -19.47 13.34 34.67
N HIS A 791 -19.11 12.21 35.28
CA HIS A 791 -17.75 11.68 35.30
C HIS A 791 -17.31 11.10 33.93
N MET A 792 -18.24 10.87 33.01
CA MET A 792 -18.00 10.30 31.68
C MET A 792 -17.76 11.39 30.65
N VAL A 793 -16.49 11.66 30.33
CA VAL A 793 -16.06 12.72 29.40
C VAL A 793 -15.40 12.12 28.16
N ASP A 794 -15.72 12.70 27.00
CA ASP A 794 -15.29 12.26 25.67
C ASP A 794 -15.70 10.81 25.35
N CYS A 795 -16.86 10.42 25.86
CA CYS A 795 -17.53 9.14 25.62
C CYS A 795 -19.00 9.37 25.22
N VAL A 796 -19.61 8.38 24.58
CA VAL A 796 -21.06 8.28 24.43
C VAL A 796 -21.55 7.11 25.27
N VAL A 797 -22.43 7.38 26.23
CA VAL A 797 -22.96 6.38 27.15
C VAL A 797 -24.33 5.92 26.67
N PHE A 798 -24.47 4.61 26.44
CA PHE A 798 -25.68 3.96 25.96
C PHE A 798 -26.47 3.33 27.11
N PRO A 799 -27.80 3.24 26.99
CA PRO A 799 -28.67 2.66 27.99
C PRO A 799 -28.47 1.15 28.04
N GLN A 800 -28.60 0.58 29.22
CA GLN A 800 -28.71 -0.86 29.41
C GLN A 800 -30.18 -1.37 29.38
N LYS A 801 -31.13 -0.49 29.02
CA LYS A 801 -32.55 -0.79 28.83
C LYS A 801 -32.87 -0.79 27.34
N GLY A 802 -33.60 -1.80 26.87
CA GLY A 802 -34.05 -1.81 25.49
C GLY A 802 -34.44 -3.19 24.96
N LYS A 803 -34.90 -3.17 23.70
CA LYS A 803 -35.22 -4.40 22.97
C LYS A 803 -33.96 -5.08 22.41
N ARG A 804 -32.94 -4.31 22.05
CA ARG A 804 -31.68 -4.77 21.45
C ARG A 804 -30.56 -3.78 21.68
#